data_AF-A0A7Y2BZK7-F1
#
_entry.id   AF-A0A7Y2BZK7-F1
#
_cell.length_a   1.000
_cell.length_b   1.000
_cell.length_c   1.000
_cell.angle_alpha   90.00
_cell.angle_beta   90.00
_cell.angle_gamma   90.00
#
_symmetry.space_group_name_H-M   'P 1'
#
loop_
_entity.id
_entity.type
_entity.pdbx_description
1 polymer ?
#
loop_
_entity_poly.entity_id
_entity_poly.type
_entity_poly.pdbx_seq_one_letter_code
_entity_poly.pdbx_strand_id
1 'polypeptide(L)'
;MSDLKDHIESFELIKDTLSGVLKSDAAPGDRLKAIYHLYQILLEKITDKAPIGFTSLFARLVYILNRLNINRKDIKLHHHFRRSMPNDDEAVTEELIALGHYLILSLLSLLEPKLATPDIVTPHINLVDSGPRKKFIRSLPGVVVEPPDEQGYVSFISEAEGEEKIKAKVLIPKFEQQAKIVFQHISLPVPVNLIDCEVQDDGSVMAKAYVLNPDFLVSVTAIAECFQSEGAYSTAYLVKKLTPTEPTVHMLIGNVVNYLLDEIIHQPELSFPDIAPSLFALSPEQFSLMSDIDLKTCIDKVKVHFTNLKRVVNHDLATIGIDKEHTYLEPSFYAPQYGIYGRLDLYHYDHEKDQSNIVELKSGKLFKPNSYGLNENHYIQTLLYDLMIESVLESQTKSNNYILYSALPSEGLKYAPKVRAKQYEALFVRNDILMIEHMLCHTDDHKYNFLIDKIDPEKIPKGFTFTQRDAKRFHQAYSKLKDYEVSYFQAFVAFVSREYYLSKVGEQGLYSTNGMASLWLNSIEEKNDQFSIFTDLKIIENNSDHVTPTVSLAFADNSNRISKFRVGDIVVLYPAVNNSRHIIKHQIFKSTILELNNEKVVLRLRARQKNPEVFEANKMWHIEGDSLDSGFNQQFGGLFEFINSTQEYRDIWLGIEPPGQPLSIES
;
A
#
# COMPACT_ATOMS: atom_id res chain seq x y z
N MET A 1 6.70 -34.87 5.30
CA MET A 1 7.82 -34.92 6.27
C MET A 1 9.15 -35.35 5.63
N SER A 2 9.21 -35.81 4.37
CA SER A 2 10.49 -36.14 3.70
C SER A 2 11.41 -34.93 3.52
N ASP A 3 10.85 -33.74 3.28
CA ASP A 3 11.60 -32.56 2.86
C ASP A 3 12.29 -31.80 4.01
N LEU A 4 11.94 -32.14 5.27
CA LEU A 4 12.47 -31.54 6.50
C LEU A 4 13.78 -32.21 6.97
N LYS A 5 14.15 -33.37 6.40
CA LYS A 5 15.38 -34.09 6.78
C LYS A 5 16.66 -33.32 6.48
N ASP A 6 16.61 -32.39 5.53
CA ASP A 6 17.76 -31.57 5.14
C ASP A 6 18.09 -30.45 6.17
N HIS A 7 17.26 -30.28 7.21
CA HIS A 7 17.41 -29.21 8.20
C HIS A 7 17.78 -29.71 9.61
N ILE A 8 18.09 -31.00 9.78
CA ILE A 8 18.38 -31.60 11.11
C ILE A 8 19.52 -30.85 11.83
N GLU A 9 20.61 -30.54 11.13
CA GLU A 9 21.74 -29.78 11.71
C GLU A 9 21.32 -28.36 12.16
N SER A 10 20.43 -27.71 11.40
CA SER A 10 19.88 -26.39 11.79
C SER A 10 19.00 -26.50 13.02
N PHE A 11 18.21 -27.56 13.15
CA PHE A 11 17.37 -27.80 14.32
C PHE A 11 18.18 -28.13 15.57
N GLU A 12 19.28 -28.87 15.45
CA GLU A 12 20.25 -29.10 16.52
C GLU A 12 20.89 -27.78 16.98
N LEU A 13 21.35 -26.96 16.03
CA LEU A 13 21.93 -25.64 16.33
C LEU A 13 20.94 -24.71 17.05
N ILE A 14 19.67 -24.68 16.62
CA ILE A 14 18.63 -23.88 17.28
C ILE A 14 18.43 -24.34 18.73
N LYS A 15 18.40 -25.66 18.97
CA LYS A 15 18.25 -26.24 20.32
C LYS A 15 19.43 -25.91 21.22
N ASP A 16 20.65 -26.01 20.70
CA ASP A 16 21.87 -25.70 21.44
C ASP A 16 21.96 -24.19 21.75
N THR A 17 21.62 -23.34 20.77
CA THR A 17 21.60 -21.88 20.95
C THR A 17 20.54 -21.48 21.97
N LEU A 18 19.34 -22.06 21.93
CA LEU A 18 18.29 -21.83 22.92
C LEU A 18 18.76 -22.17 24.34
N SER A 19 19.47 -23.30 24.48
CA SER A 19 20.06 -23.72 25.76
C SER A 19 21.13 -22.73 26.25
N GLY A 20 21.89 -22.13 25.34
CA GLY A 20 22.86 -21.07 25.63
C GLY A 20 22.20 -19.77 26.10
N VAL A 21 21.16 -19.31 25.40
CA VAL A 21 20.40 -18.10 25.76
C VAL A 21 19.80 -18.21 27.16
N LEU A 22 19.24 -19.36 27.52
CA LEU A 22 18.65 -19.60 28.85
C LEU A 22 19.69 -19.59 29.99
N LYS A 23 20.93 -20.01 29.70
CA LYS A 23 22.04 -20.01 30.66
C LYS A 23 22.80 -18.69 30.72
N SER A 24 22.48 -17.75 29.84
CA SER A 24 23.17 -16.45 29.78
C SER A 24 22.76 -15.55 30.94
N ASP A 25 23.71 -14.73 31.40
CA ASP A 25 23.47 -13.68 32.41
C ASP A 25 22.87 -12.39 31.79
N ALA A 26 22.36 -12.47 30.55
CA ALA A 26 21.75 -11.34 29.86
C ALA A 26 20.42 -10.91 30.50
N ALA A 27 20.04 -9.64 30.32
CA ALA A 27 18.79 -9.12 30.87
C ALA A 27 17.59 -9.95 30.34
N PRO A 28 16.50 -10.12 31.12
CA PRO A 28 15.33 -10.87 30.69
C PRO A 28 14.78 -10.43 29.33
N GLY A 29 14.79 -9.12 29.05
CA GLY A 29 14.38 -8.58 27.76
C GLY A 29 15.26 -9.06 26.60
N ASP A 30 16.58 -9.02 26.75
CA ASP A 30 17.51 -9.49 25.72
C ASP A 30 17.35 -11.00 25.47
N ARG A 31 17.15 -11.79 26.54
CA ARG A 31 16.88 -13.22 26.43
C ARG A 31 15.56 -13.49 25.69
N LEU A 32 14.50 -12.76 26.00
CA LEU A 32 13.22 -12.90 25.31
C LEU A 32 13.34 -12.52 23.82
N LYS A 33 14.03 -11.41 23.51
CA LYS A 33 14.31 -10.98 22.12
C LYS A 33 15.07 -12.09 21.36
N ALA A 34 16.12 -12.65 21.96
CA ALA A 34 16.87 -13.76 21.36
C ALA A 34 16.02 -15.03 21.17
N ILE A 35 15.17 -15.39 22.13
CA ILE A 35 14.26 -16.55 22.00
C ILE A 35 13.21 -16.30 20.91
N TYR A 36 12.65 -15.10 20.82
CA TYR A 36 11.71 -14.74 19.76
C TYR A 36 12.35 -14.82 18.38
N HIS A 37 13.59 -14.34 18.26
CA HIS A 37 14.38 -14.45 17.03
C HIS A 37 14.63 -15.92 16.66
N LEU A 38 15.05 -16.77 17.60
CA LEU A 38 15.20 -18.22 17.37
C LEU A 38 13.87 -18.88 16.96
N TYR A 39 12.76 -18.45 17.55
CA TYR A 39 11.43 -18.91 17.18
C TYR A 39 11.10 -18.55 15.72
N GLN A 40 11.35 -17.31 15.29
CA GLN A 40 11.17 -16.89 13.89
C GLN A 40 12.06 -17.70 12.93
N ILE A 41 13.35 -17.91 13.25
CA ILE A 41 14.26 -18.76 12.46
C ILE A 41 13.67 -20.16 12.32
N LEU A 42 13.18 -20.76 13.41
CA LEU A 42 12.59 -22.10 13.36
C LEU A 42 11.37 -22.13 12.43
N LEU A 43 10.47 -21.15 12.53
CA LEU A 43 9.29 -21.09 11.66
C LEU A 43 9.69 -20.94 10.18
N GLU A 44 10.69 -20.11 9.87
CA GLU A 44 11.27 -19.99 8.53
C GLU A 44 11.75 -21.33 8.02
N LYS A 45 12.60 -22.03 8.79
CA LYS A 45 13.16 -23.34 8.42
C LYS A 45 12.10 -24.40 8.19
N ILE A 46 10.98 -24.37 8.92
CA ILE A 46 9.85 -25.28 8.67
C ILE A 46 9.21 -25.01 7.29
N THR A 47 9.30 -23.77 6.81
CA THR A 47 8.67 -23.30 5.57
C THR A 47 9.61 -23.03 4.40
N ASP A 48 10.93 -23.26 4.51
CA ASP A 48 11.92 -23.02 3.46
C ASP A 48 11.55 -23.65 2.09
N LYS A 49 10.82 -24.78 2.09
CA LYS A 49 10.34 -25.49 0.89
C LYS A 49 8.82 -25.45 0.71
N ALA A 50 8.14 -24.52 1.38
CA ALA A 50 6.71 -24.35 1.17
C ALA A 50 6.45 -23.87 -0.27
N PRO A 51 5.37 -24.33 -0.93
CA PRO A 51 5.03 -23.91 -2.30
C PRO A 51 4.44 -22.49 -2.35
N ILE A 52 4.49 -21.74 -1.24
CA ILE A 52 3.86 -20.44 -1.06
C ILE A 52 4.81 -19.49 -0.33
N GLY A 53 4.82 -18.23 -0.77
CA GLY A 53 5.42 -17.13 -0.02
C GLY A 53 4.44 -16.61 1.03
N PHE A 54 4.95 -16.23 2.20
CA PHE A 54 4.15 -15.66 3.29
C PHE A 54 4.42 -14.17 3.40
N THR A 55 3.36 -13.34 3.48
CA THR A 55 3.52 -11.88 3.66
C THR A 55 3.51 -11.45 5.13
N SER A 56 3.18 -12.35 6.06
CA SER A 56 3.17 -12.05 7.50
C SER A 56 3.50 -13.27 8.34
N LEU A 57 4.02 -13.02 9.55
CA LEU A 57 4.33 -14.05 10.55
C LEU A 57 3.06 -14.81 10.96
N PHE A 58 1.90 -14.12 10.95
CA PHE A 58 0.61 -14.75 11.21
C PHE A 58 0.28 -15.83 10.18
N ALA A 59 0.33 -15.50 8.89
CA ALA A 59 0.00 -16.44 7.82
C ALA A 59 0.94 -17.65 7.81
N ARG A 60 2.25 -17.41 8.01
CA ARG A 60 3.26 -18.46 8.17
C ARG A 60 2.94 -19.38 9.34
N LEU A 61 2.67 -18.79 10.51
CA LEU A 61 2.36 -19.56 11.71
C LEU A 61 1.09 -20.41 11.51
N VAL A 62 0.01 -19.82 10.97
CA VAL A 62 -1.23 -20.54 10.68
C VAL A 62 -1.00 -21.72 9.74
N TYR A 63 -0.17 -21.56 8.70
CA TYR A 63 0.19 -22.64 7.80
C TYR A 63 0.89 -23.79 8.54
N ILE A 64 1.89 -23.46 9.37
CA ILE A 64 2.67 -24.44 10.13
C ILE A 64 1.77 -25.21 11.11
N LEU A 65 0.99 -24.50 11.92
CA LEU A 65 0.16 -25.11 12.97
C LEU A 65 -0.92 -26.03 12.39
N ASN A 66 -1.54 -25.62 11.27
CA ASN A 66 -2.50 -26.48 10.56
C ASN A 66 -1.83 -27.70 9.95
N ARG A 67 -0.65 -27.55 9.32
CA ARG A 67 0.08 -28.66 8.69
C ARG A 67 0.55 -29.70 9.72
N LEU A 68 0.91 -29.24 10.92
CA LEU A 68 1.42 -30.07 12.01
C LEU A 68 0.31 -30.64 12.92
N ASN A 69 -0.96 -30.27 12.71
CA ASN A 69 -2.10 -30.67 13.54
C ASN A 69 -1.89 -30.39 15.04
N ILE A 70 -1.38 -29.20 15.36
CA ILE A 70 -1.13 -28.77 16.75
C ILE A 70 -2.44 -28.71 17.53
N ASN A 71 -2.42 -29.09 18.81
CA ASN A 71 -3.61 -29.03 19.65
C ASN A 71 -4.03 -27.58 19.94
N ARG A 72 -5.32 -27.38 20.23
CA ARG A 72 -5.89 -26.04 20.42
C ARG A 72 -5.16 -25.22 21.50
N LYS A 73 -4.78 -25.83 22.62
CA LYS A 73 -4.10 -25.14 23.72
C LYS A 73 -2.76 -24.56 23.25
N ASP A 74 -1.96 -25.35 22.56
CA ASP A 74 -0.66 -24.91 22.04
C ASP A 74 -0.79 -23.88 20.91
N ILE A 75 -1.85 -23.96 20.08
CA ILE A 75 -2.15 -22.90 19.11
C ILE A 75 -2.37 -21.55 19.82
N LYS A 76 -3.15 -21.53 20.92
CA LYS A 76 -3.35 -20.29 21.71
C LYS A 76 -2.01 -19.73 22.20
N LEU A 77 -1.16 -20.62 22.72
CA LEU A 77 0.16 -20.26 23.25
C LEU A 77 1.07 -19.69 22.15
N HIS A 78 1.11 -20.28 20.96
CA HIS A 78 1.85 -19.73 19.82
C HIS A 78 1.36 -18.34 19.43
N HIS A 79 0.04 -18.11 19.33
CA HIS A 79 -0.49 -16.79 18.99
C HIS A 79 -0.35 -15.77 20.11
N HIS A 80 -0.36 -16.20 21.38
CA HIS A 80 -0.01 -15.35 22.51
C HIS A 80 1.46 -14.92 22.40
N PHE A 81 2.40 -15.86 22.29
CA PHE A 81 3.83 -15.57 22.15
C PHE A 81 4.13 -14.65 20.96
N ARG A 82 3.54 -14.91 19.79
CA ARG A 82 3.66 -14.04 18.59
C ARG A 82 3.30 -12.59 18.89
N ARG A 83 2.24 -12.35 19.67
CA ARG A 83 1.72 -11.02 20.00
C ARG A 83 2.44 -10.36 21.18
N SER A 84 3.04 -11.16 22.04
CA SER A 84 3.76 -10.72 23.24
C SER A 84 5.21 -10.34 22.97
N MET A 85 5.57 -10.00 21.72
CA MET A 85 6.87 -9.37 21.46
C MET A 85 6.87 -8.01 22.17
N PRO A 86 7.76 -7.78 23.15
CA PRO A 86 7.72 -6.56 23.93
C PRO A 86 8.11 -5.37 23.04
N ASN A 87 7.31 -4.30 23.08
CA ASN A 87 7.89 -2.96 22.89
C ASN A 87 8.75 -2.65 24.13
N ASP A 88 9.75 -1.77 24.00
CA ASP A 88 10.73 -1.47 25.06
C ASP A 88 10.15 -1.06 26.44
N ASP A 89 8.86 -0.73 26.55
CA ASP A 89 8.16 -0.33 27.79
C ASP A 89 7.37 -1.46 28.52
N GLU A 90 7.20 -2.66 27.94
CA GLU A 90 6.46 -3.74 28.59
C GLU A 90 7.32 -4.60 29.52
N ALA A 91 6.83 -4.84 30.74
CA ALA A 91 7.52 -5.66 31.73
C ALA A 91 7.67 -7.10 31.21
N VAL A 92 8.89 -7.47 30.83
CA VAL A 92 9.23 -8.82 30.39
C VAL A 92 9.12 -9.78 31.57
N THR A 93 8.27 -10.79 31.43
CA THR A 93 8.08 -11.83 32.45
C THR A 93 8.93 -13.06 32.14
N GLU A 94 9.49 -13.67 33.18
CA GLU A 94 10.13 -14.99 33.08
C GLU A 94 9.15 -16.06 32.50
N GLU A 95 7.84 -15.84 32.65
CA GLU A 95 6.79 -16.66 32.04
C GLU A 95 6.82 -16.63 30.51
N LEU A 96 7.06 -15.46 29.88
CA LEU A 96 7.18 -15.33 28.42
C LEU A 96 8.47 -15.97 27.88
N ILE A 97 9.57 -15.90 28.63
CA ILE A 97 10.82 -16.60 28.31
C ILE A 97 10.59 -18.11 28.33
N ALA A 98 9.94 -18.62 29.41
CA ALA A 98 9.58 -20.02 29.53
C ALA A 98 8.59 -20.46 28.42
N LEU A 99 7.69 -19.57 27.98
CA LEU A 99 6.80 -19.82 26.85
C LEU A 99 7.55 -20.05 25.55
N GLY A 100 8.44 -19.12 25.18
CA GLY A 100 9.21 -19.24 23.95
C GLY A 100 10.07 -20.51 23.96
N HIS A 101 10.68 -20.82 25.09
CA HIS A 101 11.43 -22.08 25.29
C HIS A 101 10.55 -23.31 25.06
N TYR A 102 9.38 -23.38 25.71
CA TYR A 102 8.42 -24.47 25.55
C TYR A 102 8.00 -24.64 24.08
N LEU A 103 7.63 -23.54 23.41
CA LEU A 103 7.11 -23.57 22.04
C LEU A 103 8.15 -24.02 21.02
N ILE A 104 9.40 -23.56 21.16
CA ILE A 104 10.50 -23.99 20.29
C ILE A 104 10.77 -25.48 20.48
N LEU A 105 10.92 -25.95 21.73
CA LEU A 105 11.21 -27.36 21.98
C LEU A 105 10.05 -28.28 21.60
N SER A 106 8.79 -27.84 21.81
CA SER A 106 7.60 -28.58 21.40
C SER A 106 7.55 -28.78 19.89
N LEU A 107 7.80 -27.71 19.11
CA LEU A 107 7.90 -27.80 17.65
C LEU A 107 9.05 -28.70 17.20
N LEU A 108 10.25 -28.53 17.76
CA LEU A 108 11.41 -29.36 17.43
C LEU A 108 11.15 -30.84 17.70
N SER A 109 10.52 -31.16 18.83
CA SER A 109 10.18 -32.54 19.22
C SER A 109 9.19 -33.17 18.24
N LEU A 110 8.26 -32.38 17.69
CA LEU A 110 7.30 -32.84 16.70
C LEU A 110 7.92 -33.05 15.32
N LEU A 111 8.90 -32.21 14.96
CA LEU A 111 9.59 -32.27 13.66
C LEU A 111 10.64 -33.37 13.60
N GLU A 112 11.42 -33.54 14.66
CA GLU A 112 12.47 -34.56 14.78
C GLU A 112 12.42 -35.20 16.18
N PRO A 113 11.84 -36.41 16.31
CA PRO A 113 11.69 -37.08 17.60
C PRO A 113 13.00 -37.31 18.36
N LYS A 114 14.15 -37.37 17.68
CA LYS A 114 15.47 -37.48 18.34
C LYS A 114 15.85 -36.21 19.11
N LEU A 115 15.30 -35.07 18.73
CA LEU A 115 15.50 -33.80 19.43
C LEU A 115 14.54 -33.63 20.61
N ALA A 116 13.61 -34.58 20.81
CA ALA A 116 12.71 -34.56 21.95
C ALA A 116 13.48 -34.44 23.27
N THR A 117 12.99 -33.57 24.15
CA THR A 117 13.52 -33.43 25.50
C THR A 117 12.51 -34.02 26.47
N PRO A 118 12.90 -34.98 27.33
CA PRO A 118 11.95 -35.77 28.12
C PRO A 118 11.18 -34.98 29.21
N ASP A 119 11.49 -33.71 29.45
CA ASP A 119 10.93 -32.91 30.55
C ASP A 119 10.47 -31.50 30.11
N ILE A 120 9.81 -31.37 28.96
CA ILE A 120 9.23 -30.09 28.53
C ILE A 120 7.99 -29.77 29.37
N VAL A 121 8.11 -28.86 30.33
CA VAL A 121 6.99 -28.39 31.14
C VAL A 121 6.24 -27.27 30.41
N THR A 122 4.95 -27.44 30.16
CA THR A 122 4.11 -26.35 29.66
C THR A 122 4.00 -25.26 30.73
N PRO A 123 4.42 -24.01 30.44
CA PRO A 123 4.33 -22.94 31.42
C PRO A 123 2.87 -22.61 31.74
N HIS A 124 2.63 -22.20 32.99
CA HIS A 124 1.34 -21.66 33.39
C HIS A 124 1.25 -20.21 32.92
N ILE A 125 0.38 -19.96 31.93
CA ILE A 125 0.15 -18.63 31.40
C ILE A 125 -1.32 -18.31 31.55
N ASN A 126 -1.60 -17.18 32.21
CA ASN A 126 -2.94 -16.63 32.30
C ASN A 126 -3.32 -16.03 30.95
N LEU A 127 -3.83 -16.89 30.07
CA LEU A 127 -4.46 -16.44 28.84
C LEU A 127 -5.75 -15.72 29.24
N VAL A 128 -5.77 -14.40 29.09
CA VAL A 128 -7.00 -13.63 29.24
C VAL A 128 -7.94 -14.07 28.13
N ASP A 129 -9.08 -14.66 28.50
CA ASP A 129 -10.14 -14.94 27.53
C ASP A 129 -10.54 -13.62 26.87
N SER A 130 -10.56 -13.62 25.55
CA SER A 130 -11.12 -12.50 24.78
C SER A 130 -12.51 -12.21 25.32
N GLY A 131 -12.72 -10.98 25.80
CA GLY A 131 -14.01 -10.51 26.30
C GLY A 131 -15.14 -10.72 25.27
N PRO A 132 -16.39 -10.36 25.60
CA PRO A 132 -17.54 -10.66 24.76
C PRO A 132 -17.30 -10.25 23.30
N ARG A 133 -17.44 -11.22 22.37
CA ARG A 133 -17.29 -11.00 20.93
C ARG A 133 -18.22 -9.86 20.51
N LYS A 134 -17.67 -8.81 19.90
CA LYS A 134 -18.47 -7.72 19.35
C LYS A 134 -19.42 -8.31 18.30
N LYS A 135 -20.72 -7.98 18.40
CA LYS A 135 -21.72 -8.39 17.39
C LYS A 135 -21.39 -7.86 16.00
N PHE A 136 -20.80 -6.66 15.92
CA PHE A 136 -20.39 -6.03 14.67
C PHE A 136 -18.91 -5.64 14.69
N ILE A 137 -18.21 -5.96 13.61
CA ILE A 137 -16.78 -5.67 13.42
C ILE A 137 -16.61 -5.02 12.04
N ARG A 138 -16.12 -3.76 12.01
CA ARG A 138 -15.90 -2.98 10.79
C ARG A 138 -14.94 -3.66 9.81
N SER A 139 -13.84 -4.19 10.34
CA SER A 139 -12.89 -5.00 9.60
C SER A 139 -12.30 -6.08 10.50
N LEU A 140 -12.35 -7.33 10.03
CA LEU A 140 -11.83 -8.48 10.72
C LEU A 140 -10.66 -9.06 9.90
N PRO A 141 -9.40 -8.77 10.29
CA PRO A 141 -8.23 -9.34 9.63
C PRO A 141 -8.05 -10.81 9.97
N GLY A 142 -7.53 -11.58 9.02
CA GLY A 142 -7.20 -12.98 9.19
C GLY A 142 -6.74 -13.65 7.90
N VAL A 143 -6.85 -14.97 7.84
CA VAL A 143 -6.47 -15.77 6.67
C VAL A 143 -7.58 -16.74 6.29
N VAL A 144 -7.79 -16.91 5.00
CA VAL A 144 -8.59 -18.01 4.45
C VAL A 144 -7.67 -19.22 4.31
N VAL A 145 -8.06 -20.35 4.89
CA VAL A 145 -7.24 -21.58 4.91
C VAL A 145 -7.80 -22.69 4.01
N GLU A 146 -9.10 -22.64 3.70
CA GLU A 146 -9.76 -23.57 2.78
C GLU A 146 -10.70 -22.77 1.85
N PRO A 147 -10.83 -23.18 0.57
CA PRO A 147 -11.68 -22.50 -0.39
C PRO A 147 -13.18 -22.59 0.01
N PRO A 148 -14.05 -21.79 -0.63
CA PRO A 148 -15.48 -21.82 -0.34
C PRO A 148 -16.09 -23.22 -0.55
N ASP A 149 -16.91 -23.67 0.39
CA ASP A 149 -17.74 -24.88 0.23
C ASP A 149 -18.91 -24.65 -0.75
N GLU A 150 -19.73 -25.69 -0.99
CA GLU A 150 -20.89 -25.59 -1.89
C GLU A 150 -21.90 -24.50 -1.47
N GLN A 151 -21.94 -24.18 -0.17
CA GLN A 151 -22.82 -23.15 0.40
C GLN A 151 -22.17 -21.76 0.41
N GLY A 152 -20.91 -21.64 -0.04
CA GLY A 152 -20.15 -20.40 -0.14
C GLY A 152 -19.46 -19.98 1.15
N TYR A 153 -19.34 -20.86 2.15
CA TYR A 153 -18.56 -20.59 3.36
C TYR A 153 -17.08 -20.90 3.14
N VAL A 154 -16.21 -19.99 3.56
CA VAL A 154 -14.77 -20.22 3.67
C VAL A 154 -14.39 -20.62 5.09
N SER A 155 -13.31 -21.38 5.23
CA SER A 155 -12.65 -21.62 6.51
C SER A 155 -11.69 -20.47 6.77
N PHE A 156 -11.94 -19.69 7.83
CA PHE A 156 -11.21 -18.47 8.14
C PHE A 156 -10.60 -18.56 9.55
N ILE A 157 -9.40 -18.01 9.73
CA ILE A 157 -8.77 -17.86 11.04
C ILE A 157 -8.48 -16.38 11.26
N SER A 158 -9.13 -15.78 12.26
CA SER A 158 -8.92 -14.38 12.62
C SER A 158 -7.51 -14.15 13.17
N GLU A 159 -6.88 -13.03 12.83
CA GLU A 159 -5.59 -12.63 13.40
C GLU A 159 -5.69 -12.36 14.92
N ALA A 160 -6.84 -11.88 15.39
CA ALA A 160 -7.05 -11.53 16.79
C ALA A 160 -7.23 -12.77 17.68
N GLU A 161 -7.85 -13.84 17.18
CA GLU A 161 -8.06 -15.06 17.95
C GLU A 161 -6.95 -16.08 17.65
N GLY A 162 -6.61 -16.31 16.38
CA GLY A 162 -5.55 -17.20 15.90
C GLY A 162 -5.80 -18.70 16.13
N GLU A 163 -6.74 -19.05 16.99
CA GLU A 163 -6.89 -20.40 17.55
C GLU A 163 -8.03 -21.24 16.97
N GLU A 164 -9.06 -20.61 16.43
CA GLU A 164 -10.24 -21.29 15.89
C GLU A 164 -10.38 -21.05 14.39
N LYS A 165 -10.62 -22.14 13.66
CA LYS A 165 -11.22 -22.08 12.33
C LYS A 165 -12.69 -21.71 12.50
N ILE A 166 -13.08 -20.57 11.99
CA ILE A 166 -14.47 -20.11 11.95
C ILE A 166 -15.00 -20.18 10.52
N LYS A 167 -16.30 -20.47 10.40
CA LYS A 167 -16.98 -20.36 9.11
C LYS A 167 -17.26 -18.90 8.83
N ALA A 168 -16.83 -18.41 7.66
CA ALA A 168 -17.14 -17.06 7.21
C ALA A 168 -17.81 -17.08 5.85
N LYS A 169 -18.78 -16.19 5.62
CA LYS A 169 -19.44 -16.02 4.32
C LYS A 169 -19.55 -14.55 3.96
N VAL A 170 -19.31 -14.25 2.68
CA VAL A 170 -19.50 -12.91 2.13
C VAL A 170 -20.90 -12.81 1.51
N LEU A 171 -21.66 -11.78 1.93
CA LEU A 171 -23.08 -11.66 1.65
C LEU A 171 -23.40 -10.98 0.32
N ILE A 172 -22.51 -10.14 -0.20
CA ILE A 172 -22.74 -9.49 -1.50
C ILE A 172 -22.46 -10.54 -2.61
N PRO A 173 -23.45 -10.88 -3.47
CA PRO A 173 -23.31 -11.98 -4.42
C PRO A 173 -22.12 -11.88 -5.36
N LYS A 174 -21.76 -10.66 -5.80
CA LYS A 174 -20.57 -10.43 -6.63
C LYS A 174 -19.29 -10.87 -5.90
N PHE A 175 -19.13 -10.51 -4.62
CA PHE A 175 -17.97 -10.94 -3.84
C PHE A 175 -17.97 -12.44 -3.58
N GLU A 176 -19.12 -13.07 -3.34
CA GLU A 176 -19.20 -14.52 -3.19
C GLU A 176 -18.71 -15.24 -4.46
N GLN A 177 -19.14 -14.78 -5.64
CA GLN A 177 -18.68 -15.31 -6.93
C GLN A 177 -17.19 -15.08 -7.14
N GLN A 178 -16.69 -13.88 -6.84
CA GLN A 178 -15.27 -13.55 -6.92
C GLN A 178 -14.45 -14.47 -5.99
N ALA A 179 -14.88 -14.66 -4.74
CA ALA A 179 -14.21 -15.53 -3.77
C ALA A 179 -14.09 -16.99 -4.27
N LYS A 180 -15.16 -17.52 -4.90
CA LYS A 180 -15.15 -18.87 -5.51
C LYS A 180 -14.06 -19.00 -6.58
N ILE A 181 -13.86 -17.97 -7.40
CA ILE A 181 -12.83 -17.98 -8.44
C ILE A 181 -11.45 -17.76 -7.82
N VAL A 182 -11.30 -16.71 -7.00
CA VAL A 182 -10.02 -16.28 -6.42
C VAL A 182 -9.37 -17.38 -5.59
N PHE A 183 -10.10 -17.95 -4.62
CA PHE A 183 -9.52 -18.93 -3.68
C PHE A 183 -9.31 -20.32 -4.29
N GLN A 184 -9.73 -20.54 -5.54
CA GLN A 184 -9.36 -21.71 -6.33
C GLN A 184 -8.06 -21.53 -7.12
N HIS A 185 -7.65 -20.28 -7.37
CA HIS A 185 -6.49 -19.95 -8.22
C HIS A 185 -5.30 -19.42 -7.44
N ILE A 186 -5.52 -18.87 -6.25
CA ILE A 186 -4.47 -18.43 -5.33
C ILE A 186 -4.19 -19.53 -4.32
N SER A 187 -2.90 -19.71 -4.00
CA SER A 187 -2.47 -20.66 -2.98
C SER A 187 -2.89 -20.23 -1.57
N LEU A 188 -3.37 -21.18 -0.78
CA LEU A 188 -3.81 -20.97 0.60
C LEU A 188 -2.73 -21.42 1.61
N PRO A 189 -2.66 -20.81 2.81
CA PRO A 189 -3.51 -19.74 3.31
C PRO A 189 -3.23 -18.39 2.66
N VAL A 190 -4.28 -17.58 2.50
CA VAL A 190 -4.18 -16.23 1.93
C VAL A 190 -4.72 -15.19 2.93
N PRO A 191 -3.98 -14.10 3.21
CA PRO A 191 -4.47 -13.00 4.04
C PRO A 191 -5.70 -12.32 3.42
N VAL A 192 -6.72 -12.09 4.26
CA VAL A 192 -7.90 -11.32 3.89
C VAL A 192 -8.38 -10.46 5.06
N ASN A 193 -8.96 -9.31 4.75
CA ASN A 193 -9.78 -8.57 5.69
C ASN A 193 -11.24 -8.75 5.32
N LEU A 194 -12.05 -9.33 6.21
CA LEU A 194 -13.50 -9.34 6.07
C LEU A 194 -14.04 -7.96 6.47
N ILE A 195 -14.95 -7.39 5.68
CA ILE A 195 -15.44 -6.01 5.85
C ILE A 195 -16.91 -6.02 6.25
N ASP A 196 -17.24 -5.21 7.25
CA ASP A 196 -18.60 -5.04 7.78
C ASP A 196 -19.21 -6.39 8.20
N CYS A 197 -18.60 -6.97 9.23
CA CYS A 197 -18.85 -8.32 9.73
C CYS A 197 -19.89 -8.35 10.86
N GLU A 198 -20.81 -9.29 10.79
CA GLU A 198 -21.75 -9.66 11.84
C GLU A 198 -21.39 -11.05 12.38
N VAL A 199 -21.05 -11.13 13.67
CA VAL A 199 -20.76 -12.40 14.35
C VAL A 199 -22.08 -13.03 14.78
N GLN A 200 -22.33 -14.25 14.33
CA GLN A 200 -23.52 -15.02 14.64
C GLN A 200 -23.40 -15.73 16.00
N ASP A 201 -24.53 -16.18 16.54
CA ASP A 201 -24.57 -16.86 17.85
C ASP A 201 -23.81 -18.20 17.85
N ASP A 202 -23.67 -18.85 16.69
CA ASP A 202 -22.88 -20.07 16.50
C ASP A 202 -21.37 -19.81 16.29
N GLY A 203 -20.95 -18.54 16.33
CA GLY A 203 -19.57 -18.11 16.11
C GLY A 203 -19.19 -17.94 14.63
N SER A 204 -20.09 -18.22 13.68
CA SER A 204 -19.84 -17.92 12.26
C SER A 204 -19.86 -16.42 11.98
N VAL A 205 -19.21 -16.01 10.89
CA VAL A 205 -19.07 -14.60 10.51
C VAL A 205 -19.75 -14.33 9.17
N MET A 206 -20.65 -13.36 9.15
CA MET A 206 -21.29 -12.85 7.94
C MET A 206 -20.70 -11.50 7.58
N ALA A 207 -19.93 -11.42 6.50
CA ALA A 207 -19.28 -10.20 6.04
C ALA A 207 -20.01 -9.59 4.83
N LYS A 208 -20.05 -8.27 4.68
CA LYS A 208 -20.59 -7.67 3.45
C LYS A 208 -19.63 -7.82 2.27
N ALA A 209 -18.34 -7.60 2.50
CA ALA A 209 -17.29 -7.66 1.50
C ALA A 209 -16.01 -8.26 2.07
N TYR A 210 -14.98 -8.43 1.24
CA TYR A 210 -13.63 -8.79 1.69
C TYR A 210 -12.56 -8.05 0.88
N VAL A 211 -11.36 -7.93 1.46
CA VAL A 211 -10.17 -7.39 0.81
C VAL A 211 -9.11 -8.48 0.79
N LEU A 212 -8.67 -8.88 -0.41
CA LEU A 212 -7.66 -9.91 -0.64
C LEU A 212 -6.24 -9.37 -0.46
N ASN A 213 -5.31 -10.04 0.22
CA ASN A 213 -3.95 -9.52 0.52
C ASN A 213 -3.96 -8.02 0.87
N PRO A 214 -4.54 -7.65 2.03
CA PRO A 214 -4.71 -6.26 2.44
C PRO A 214 -3.41 -5.44 2.47
N ASP A 215 -2.26 -6.09 2.65
CA ASP A 215 -0.95 -5.42 2.66
C ASP A 215 -0.49 -4.94 1.27
N PHE A 216 -1.07 -5.50 0.18
CA PHE A 216 -0.82 -5.00 -1.17
C PHE A 216 -1.67 -3.73 -1.39
N LEU A 217 -1.09 -2.55 -1.15
CA LEU A 217 -1.82 -1.30 -1.33
C LEU A 217 -1.93 -0.91 -2.81
N VAL A 218 -3.16 -0.71 -3.27
CA VAL A 218 -3.47 -0.18 -4.60
C VAL A 218 -3.80 1.30 -4.49
N SER A 219 -3.30 2.14 -5.40
CA SER A 219 -3.61 3.57 -5.35
C SER A 219 -5.09 3.81 -5.60
N VAL A 220 -5.67 4.75 -4.86
CA VAL A 220 -7.08 5.15 -5.04
C VAL A 220 -7.37 5.57 -6.49
N THR A 221 -6.44 6.28 -7.13
CA THR A 221 -6.57 6.71 -8.52
C THR A 221 -6.65 5.52 -9.48
N ALA A 222 -5.82 4.48 -9.31
CA ALA A 222 -5.84 3.30 -10.17
C ALA A 222 -7.19 2.55 -10.10
N ILE A 223 -7.81 2.49 -8.92
CA ILE A 223 -9.14 1.91 -8.74
C ILE A 223 -10.19 2.80 -9.40
N ALA A 224 -10.15 4.11 -9.13
CA ALA A 224 -11.15 5.06 -9.63
C ALA A 224 -11.18 5.16 -11.17
N GLU A 225 -10.03 5.05 -11.84
CA GLU A 225 -9.93 5.07 -13.31
C GLU A 225 -10.58 3.86 -13.99
N CYS A 226 -10.86 2.79 -13.24
CA CYS A 226 -11.64 1.66 -13.72
C CYS A 226 -13.14 1.93 -13.76
N PHE A 227 -13.61 3.13 -13.42
CA PHE A 227 -15.02 3.51 -13.42
C PHE A 227 -15.32 4.58 -14.48
N GLN A 228 -16.41 4.39 -15.21
CA GLN A 228 -17.00 5.38 -16.11
C GLN A 228 -18.52 5.45 -15.88
N SER A 229 -19.20 6.36 -16.58
CA SER A 229 -20.66 6.54 -16.45
C SER A 229 -21.46 5.25 -16.70
N GLU A 230 -20.93 4.33 -17.51
CA GLU A 230 -21.57 3.06 -17.88
C GLU A 230 -21.25 1.91 -16.90
N GLY A 231 -20.36 2.11 -15.93
CA GLY A 231 -19.99 1.12 -14.92
C GLY A 231 -18.48 0.91 -14.77
N ALA A 232 -18.12 -0.15 -14.03
CA ALA A 232 -16.73 -0.53 -13.77
C ALA A 232 -16.17 -1.52 -14.80
N TYR A 233 -14.88 -1.39 -15.13
CA TYR A 233 -14.15 -2.29 -16.03
C TYR A 233 -12.68 -2.45 -15.60
N SER A 234 -12.40 -3.47 -14.80
CA SER A 234 -11.08 -3.69 -14.17
C SER A 234 -9.94 -3.91 -15.17
N THR A 235 -10.20 -4.41 -16.39
CA THR A 235 -9.17 -4.54 -17.43
C THR A 235 -8.60 -3.18 -17.88
N ALA A 236 -9.28 -2.06 -17.62
CA ALA A 236 -8.71 -0.73 -17.86
C ALA A 236 -7.38 -0.53 -17.12
N TYR A 237 -7.25 -1.10 -15.92
CA TYR A 237 -6.00 -1.13 -15.17
C TYR A 237 -4.88 -1.85 -15.93
N LEU A 238 -5.16 -3.03 -16.47
CA LEU A 238 -4.18 -3.83 -17.24
C LEU A 238 -3.67 -3.06 -18.46
N VAL A 239 -4.57 -2.44 -19.22
CA VAL A 239 -4.21 -1.63 -20.39
C VAL A 239 -3.30 -0.47 -19.98
N LYS A 240 -3.69 0.28 -18.94
CA LYS A 240 -2.90 1.41 -18.45
C LYS A 240 -1.53 0.98 -17.91
N LYS A 241 -1.42 -0.21 -17.31
CA LYS A 241 -0.17 -0.73 -16.78
C LYS A 241 0.83 -1.10 -17.90
N LEU A 242 0.34 -1.65 -19.01
CA LEU A 242 1.16 -2.14 -20.12
C LEU A 242 1.32 -1.15 -21.28
N THR A 243 0.81 0.08 -21.12
CA THR A 243 0.96 1.14 -22.12
C THR A 243 1.48 2.42 -21.47
N PRO A 244 2.42 3.15 -22.11
CA PRO A 244 2.94 4.39 -21.57
C PRO A 244 1.86 5.48 -21.59
N THR A 245 1.87 6.33 -20.57
CA THR A 245 1.04 7.54 -20.55
C THR A 245 1.77 8.67 -21.25
N GLU A 246 1.20 9.16 -22.36
CA GLU A 246 1.77 10.30 -23.08
C GLU A 246 1.43 11.63 -22.39
N PRO A 247 2.40 12.55 -22.22
CA PRO A 247 2.14 13.89 -21.73
C PRO A 247 1.13 14.63 -22.62
N THR A 248 0.14 15.26 -22.00
CA THR A 248 -0.85 16.09 -22.71
C THR A 248 -0.97 17.47 -22.07
N VAL A 249 -1.42 18.45 -22.85
CA VAL A 249 -1.76 19.79 -22.34
C VAL A 249 -2.77 19.75 -21.19
N HIS A 250 -3.66 18.74 -21.16
CA HIS A 250 -4.63 18.57 -20.08
C HIS A 250 -3.99 18.10 -18.77
N MET A 251 -2.99 17.21 -18.85
CA MET A 251 -2.20 16.81 -17.68
C MET A 251 -1.37 17.98 -17.16
N LEU A 252 -0.76 18.78 -18.05
CA LEU A 252 -0.06 20.00 -17.67
C LEU A 252 -0.97 20.96 -16.92
N ILE A 253 -2.15 21.26 -17.47
CA ILE A 253 -3.15 22.11 -16.81
C ILE A 253 -3.54 21.52 -15.46
N GLY A 254 -3.74 20.21 -15.35
CA GLY A 254 -3.99 19.55 -14.06
C GLY A 254 -2.91 19.82 -13.02
N ASN A 255 -1.64 19.60 -13.36
CA ASN A 255 -0.50 19.86 -12.48
C ASN A 255 -0.41 21.34 -12.07
N VAL A 256 -0.58 22.24 -13.03
CA VAL A 256 -0.59 23.69 -12.78
C VAL A 256 -1.75 24.08 -11.83
N VAL A 257 -2.93 23.50 -12.02
CA VAL A 257 -4.12 23.82 -11.21
C VAL A 257 -3.97 23.33 -9.76
N ASN A 258 -3.35 22.17 -9.53
CA ASN A 258 -3.01 21.72 -8.18
C ASN A 258 -2.03 22.69 -7.51
N TYR A 259 -0.94 23.06 -8.20
CA TYR A 259 0.01 24.06 -7.70
C TYR A 259 -0.66 25.40 -7.38
N LEU A 260 -1.58 25.86 -8.24
CA LEU A 260 -2.33 27.09 -7.99
C LEU A 260 -3.22 27.02 -6.74
N LEU A 261 -3.87 25.88 -6.48
CA LEU A 261 -4.68 25.71 -5.27
C LEU A 261 -3.80 25.90 -4.02
N ASP A 262 -2.65 25.25 -3.99
CA ASP A 262 -1.70 25.33 -2.88
C ASP A 262 -1.23 26.77 -2.66
N GLU A 263 -0.80 27.46 -3.72
CA GLU A 263 -0.30 28.83 -3.63
C GLU A 263 -1.39 29.83 -3.21
N ILE A 264 -2.63 29.66 -3.69
CA ILE A 264 -3.75 30.53 -3.30
C ILE A 264 -4.14 30.30 -1.84
N ILE A 265 -4.03 29.08 -1.31
CA ILE A 265 -4.27 28.81 0.12
C ILE A 265 -3.22 29.50 0.99
N HIS A 266 -1.95 29.50 0.56
CA HIS A 266 -0.89 30.22 1.26
C HIS A 266 -0.96 31.74 1.10
N GLN A 267 -1.31 32.23 -0.10
CA GLN A 267 -1.38 33.65 -0.44
C GLN A 267 -2.73 33.97 -1.11
N PRO A 268 -3.79 34.19 -0.32
CA PRO A 268 -5.14 34.33 -0.87
C PRO A 268 -5.35 35.58 -1.73
N GLU A 269 -4.47 36.58 -1.59
CA GLU A 269 -4.49 37.82 -2.38
C GLU A 269 -3.65 37.75 -3.66
N LEU A 270 -2.94 36.64 -3.91
CA LEU A 270 -2.05 36.43 -5.06
C LEU A 270 -2.71 36.88 -6.38
N SER A 271 -1.93 37.55 -7.23
CA SER A 271 -2.37 37.96 -8.56
C SER A 271 -1.83 37.01 -9.63
N PHE A 272 -2.53 36.87 -10.75
CA PHE A 272 -2.08 35.99 -11.82
C PHE A 272 -0.71 36.40 -12.40
N PRO A 273 -0.42 37.69 -12.67
CA PRO A 273 0.90 38.13 -13.12
C PRO A 273 2.04 37.71 -12.19
N ASP A 274 1.83 37.71 -10.88
CA ASP A 274 2.87 37.39 -9.89
C ASP A 274 3.23 35.91 -9.91
N ILE A 275 2.25 35.02 -10.11
CA ILE A 275 2.46 33.56 -10.10
C ILE A 275 2.83 32.99 -11.47
N ALA A 276 2.47 33.68 -12.56
CA ALA A 276 2.67 33.19 -13.92
C ALA A 276 4.11 32.72 -14.22
N PRO A 277 5.19 33.42 -13.81
CA PRO A 277 6.56 32.95 -14.03
C PRO A 277 6.84 31.59 -13.39
N SER A 278 6.34 31.36 -12.18
CA SER A 278 6.51 30.09 -11.46
C SER A 278 5.82 28.92 -12.16
N LEU A 279 4.71 29.18 -12.88
CA LEU A 279 3.99 28.14 -13.62
C LEU A 279 4.86 27.52 -14.72
N PHE A 280 5.66 28.34 -15.41
CA PHE A 280 6.58 27.86 -16.45
C PHE A 280 7.68 26.95 -15.88
N ALA A 281 8.11 27.19 -14.65
CA ALA A 281 9.12 26.38 -13.97
C ALA A 281 8.62 24.97 -13.59
N LEU A 282 7.30 24.76 -13.53
CA LEU A 282 6.71 23.45 -13.21
C LEU A 282 6.96 22.40 -14.29
N SER A 283 7.00 22.80 -15.55
CA SER A 283 7.16 21.88 -16.69
C SER A 283 7.80 22.60 -17.89
N PRO A 284 9.04 23.07 -17.75
CA PRO A 284 9.69 23.91 -18.75
C PRO A 284 9.77 23.24 -20.12
N GLU A 285 10.03 21.93 -20.15
CA GLU A 285 10.07 21.14 -21.39
C GLU A 285 8.73 21.18 -22.13
N GLN A 286 7.62 20.85 -21.45
CA GLN A 286 6.30 20.81 -22.09
C GLN A 286 5.88 22.18 -22.62
N PHE A 287 6.14 23.26 -21.87
CA PHE A 287 5.87 24.62 -22.35
C PHE A 287 6.75 24.99 -23.54
N SER A 288 8.02 24.58 -23.56
CA SER A 288 8.95 24.88 -24.66
C SER A 288 8.59 24.18 -25.97
N LEU A 289 7.90 23.04 -25.90
CA LEU A 289 7.45 22.27 -27.06
C LEU A 289 6.12 22.77 -27.65
N MET A 290 5.43 23.70 -26.99
CA MET A 290 4.16 24.25 -27.49
C MET A 290 4.37 25.29 -28.59
N SER A 291 3.44 25.33 -29.55
CA SER A 291 3.34 26.47 -30.45
C SER A 291 2.87 27.72 -29.69
N ASP A 292 3.17 28.91 -30.19
CA ASP A 292 2.71 30.19 -29.60
C ASP A 292 1.18 30.24 -29.39
N ILE A 293 0.42 29.62 -30.31
CA ILE A 293 -1.04 29.59 -30.27
C ILE A 293 -1.53 28.65 -29.15
N ASP A 294 -0.93 27.47 -29.04
CA ASP A 294 -1.27 26.49 -28.01
C ASP A 294 -0.88 27.00 -26.63
N LEU A 295 0.28 27.65 -26.51
CA LEU A 295 0.73 28.27 -25.27
C LEU A 295 -0.24 29.35 -24.79
N LYS A 296 -0.63 30.29 -25.67
CA LYS A 296 -1.63 31.32 -25.33
C LYS A 296 -2.94 30.69 -24.88
N THR A 297 -3.43 29.70 -25.62
CA THR A 297 -4.66 28.97 -25.28
C THR A 297 -4.56 28.25 -23.94
N CYS A 298 -3.41 27.65 -23.63
CA CYS A 298 -3.13 27.00 -22.37
C CYS A 298 -3.17 28.01 -21.22
N ILE A 299 -2.43 29.12 -21.34
CA ILE A 299 -2.37 30.16 -20.31
C ILE A 299 -3.76 30.80 -20.08
N ASP A 300 -4.55 31.03 -21.12
CA ASP A 300 -5.90 31.57 -20.97
C ASP A 300 -6.83 30.60 -20.22
N LYS A 301 -6.70 29.29 -20.44
CA LYS A 301 -7.40 28.29 -19.61
C LYS A 301 -6.93 28.34 -18.17
N VAL A 302 -5.62 28.39 -17.92
CA VAL A 302 -5.04 28.46 -16.57
C VAL A 302 -5.54 29.70 -15.82
N LYS A 303 -5.67 30.87 -16.48
CA LYS A 303 -6.25 32.08 -15.87
C LYS A 303 -7.69 31.87 -15.40
N VAL A 304 -8.50 31.13 -16.16
CA VAL A 304 -9.88 30.80 -15.77
C VAL A 304 -9.86 29.96 -14.48
N HIS A 305 -9.02 28.92 -14.45
CA HIS A 305 -8.86 28.11 -13.23
C HIS A 305 -8.40 28.95 -12.04
N PHE A 306 -7.39 29.79 -12.21
CA PHE A 306 -6.88 30.69 -11.18
C PHE A 306 -7.99 31.56 -10.58
N THR A 307 -8.80 32.20 -11.44
CA THR A 307 -9.90 33.08 -11.01
C THR A 307 -10.93 32.31 -10.20
N ASN A 308 -11.30 31.10 -10.67
CA ASN A 308 -12.28 30.26 -9.98
C ASN A 308 -11.74 29.73 -8.65
N LEU A 309 -10.47 29.29 -8.59
CA LEU A 309 -9.82 28.84 -7.37
C LEU A 309 -9.73 29.96 -6.33
N LYS A 310 -9.36 31.18 -6.74
CA LYS A 310 -9.30 32.35 -5.84
C LYS A 310 -10.66 32.64 -5.21
N ARG A 311 -11.74 32.54 -5.98
CA ARG A 311 -13.12 32.66 -5.47
C ARG A 311 -13.44 31.56 -4.45
N VAL A 312 -13.11 30.31 -4.77
CA VAL A 312 -13.40 29.15 -3.91
C VAL A 312 -12.67 29.24 -2.58
N VAL A 313 -11.38 29.53 -2.60
CA VAL A 313 -10.54 29.63 -1.39
C VAL A 313 -10.97 30.81 -0.51
N ASN A 314 -11.31 31.96 -1.11
CA ASN A 314 -11.67 33.16 -0.34
C ASN A 314 -13.13 33.19 0.13
N HIS A 315 -14.03 32.45 -0.50
CA HIS A 315 -15.46 32.52 -0.20
C HIS A 315 -16.10 31.14 0.01
N ASP A 316 -16.07 30.27 -1.00
CA ASP A 316 -16.87 29.04 -1.00
C ASP A 316 -16.50 28.07 0.14
N LEU A 317 -15.21 27.88 0.44
CA LEU A 317 -14.77 26.98 1.53
C LEU A 317 -15.38 27.37 2.88
N ALA A 318 -15.40 28.67 3.19
CA ALA A 318 -15.98 29.16 4.45
C ALA A 318 -17.48 28.88 4.54
N THR A 319 -18.22 28.89 3.41
CA THR A 319 -19.66 28.62 3.40
C THR A 319 -20.03 27.18 3.80
N ILE A 320 -19.08 26.25 3.67
CA ILE A 320 -19.25 24.85 4.08
C ILE A 320 -18.50 24.53 5.38
N GLY A 321 -17.99 25.55 6.08
CA GLY A 321 -17.32 25.40 7.38
C GLY A 321 -15.90 24.85 7.29
N ILE A 322 -15.21 25.03 6.16
CA ILE A 322 -13.78 24.73 6.04
C ILE A 322 -12.98 26.01 6.32
N ASP A 323 -12.12 25.96 7.34
CA ASP A 323 -11.17 27.03 7.63
C ASP A 323 -9.86 26.79 6.89
N LYS A 324 -9.54 27.67 5.93
CA LYS A 324 -8.34 27.62 5.10
C LYS A 324 -7.02 27.81 5.87
N GLU A 325 -7.07 28.33 7.10
CA GLU A 325 -5.86 28.43 7.95
C GLU A 325 -5.54 27.08 8.62
N HIS A 326 -6.55 26.21 8.80
CA HIS A 326 -6.43 24.89 9.41
C HIS A 326 -6.62 23.74 8.40
N THR A 327 -6.33 24.01 7.11
CA THR A 327 -6.33 22.98 6.07
C THR A 327 -4.98 22.27 5.94
N TYR A 328 -5.05 20.99 5.65
CA TYR A 328 -3.95 20.11 5.30
C TYR A 328 -3.88 19.98 3.78
N LEU A 329 -2.72 20.27 3.20
CA LEU A 329 -2.49 20.24 1.76
C LEU A 329 -1.71 18.99 1.37
N GLU A 330 -2.21 18.33 0.33
CA GLU A 330 -1.65 17.07 -0.19
C GLU A 330 -1.43 15.96 0.88
N PRO A 331 -2.30 15.76 1.89
CA PRO A 331 -2.03 14.76 2.92
C PRO A 331 -2.14 13.35 2.36
N SER A 332 -1.18 12.50 2.71
CA SER A 332 -1.08 11.11 2.25
C SER A 332 -1.37 10.14 3.40
N PHE A 333 -2.09 9.06 3.09
CA PHE A 333 -2.48 8.05 4.06
C PHE A 333 -2.33 6.63 3.49
N TYR A 334 -2.04 5.68 4.39
CA TYR A 334 -2.08 4.25 4.12
C TYR A 334 -3.26 3.61 4.85
N ALA A 335 -4.06 2.81 4.14
CA ALA A 335 -5.17 2.08 4.72
C ALA A 335 -5.09 0.58 4.37
N PRO A 336 -4.14 -0.19 4.95
CA PRO A 336 -4.06 -1.64 4.74
C PRO A 336 -5.36 -2.37 5.08
N GLN A 337 -6.17 -1.82 6.01
CA GLN A 337 -7.53 -2.30 6.27
C GLN A 337 -8.35 -2.53 4.98
N TYR A 338 -8.21 -1.62 4.01
CA TYR A 338 -8.89 -1.64 2.72
C TYR A 338 -7.97 -1.98 1.55
N GLY A 339 -6.68 -2.20 1.80
CA GLY A 339 -5.68 -2.47 0.76
C GLY A 339 -5.52 -1.32 -0.22
N ILE A 340 -5.62 -0.07 0.26
CA ILE A 340 -5.52 1.14 -0.56
C ILE A 340 -4.58 2.19 0.05
N TYR A 341 -4.05 3.05 -0.82
CA TYR A 341 -3.34 4.25 -0.42
C TYR A 341 -3.71 5.43 -1.32
N GLY A 342 -3.52 6.65 -0.83
CA GLY A 342 -3.83 7.83 -1.62
C GLY A 342 -3.35 9.13 -1.01
N ARG A 343 -3.43 10.17 -1.83
CA ARG A 343 -3.10 11.55 -1.50
C ARG A 343 -4.33 12.39 -1.81
N LEU A 344 -4.87 13.06 -0.80
CA LEU A 344 -5.99 13.99 -0.97
C LEU A 344 -5.43 15.32 -1.47
N ASP A 345 -6.20 16.13 -2.18
CA ASP A 345 -5.74 17.49 -2.55
C ASP A 345 -5.86 18.46 -1.37
N LEU A 346 -7.03 18.48 -0.70
CA LEU A 346 -7.27 19.29 0.50
C LEU A 346 -8.09 18.53 1.53
N TYR A 347 -7.65 18.61 2.78
CA TYR A 347 -8.32 18.02 3.93
C TYR A 347 -8.47 19.05 5.05
N HIS A 348 -9.57 18.97 5.80
CA HIS A 348 -9.81 19.81 6.97
C HIS A 348 -10.51 18.99 8.05
N TYR A 349 -9.95 18.99 9.26
CA TYR A 349 -10.53 18.33 10.42
C TYR A 349 -10.87 19.37 11.49
N ASP A 350 -12.15 19.45 11.84
CA ASP A 350 -12.66 20.29 12.91
C ASP A 350 -12.75 19.44 14.18
N HIS A 351 -11.79 19.64 15.08
CA HIS A 351 -11.69 18.92 16.36
C HIS A 351 -12.88 19.20 17.30
N GLU A 352 -13.49 20.38 17.23
CA GLU A 352 -14.61 20.74 18.11
C GLU A 352 -15.90 20.05 17.69
N LYS A 353 -16.11 19.92 16.37
CA LYS A 353 -17.31 19.28 15.81
C LYS A 353 -17.14 17.80 15.51
N ASP A 354 -15.95 17.24 15.72
CA ASP A 354 -15.53 15.91 15.24
C ASP A 354 -15.99 15.70 13.78
N GLN A 355 -15.58 16.63 12.93
CA GLN A 355 -16.01 16.68 11.53
C GLN A 355 -14.81 16.73 10.59
N SER A 356 -14.76 15.76 9.69
CA SER A 356 -13.79 15.65 8.61
C SER A 356 -14.37 16.20 7.31
N ASN A 357 -13.57 16.95 6.55
CA ASN A 357 -13.96 17.47 5.24
C ASN A 357 -12.87 17.15 4.21
N ILE A 358 -13.26 16.50 3.12
CA ILE A 358 -12.39 16.13 2.00
C ILE A 358 -12.78 16.97 0.79
N VAL A 359 -11.81 17.58 0.13
CA VAL A 359 -12.01 18.29 -1.15
C VAL A 359 -11.05 17.74 -2.19
N GLU A 360 -11.59 17.08 -3.22
CA GLU A 360 -10.84 16.58 -4.37
C GLU A 360 -10.88 17.58 -5.54
N LEU A 361 -9.72 18.01 -6.04
CA LEU A 361 -9.60 18.98 -7.13
C LEU A 361 -9.59 18.29 -8.50
N LYS A 362 -10.38 18.83 -9.42
CA LYS A 362 -10.42 18.39 -10.83
C LYS A 362 -10.32 19.58 -11.77
N SER A 363 -9.39 19.51 -12.70
CA SER A 363 -9.22 20.49 -13.79
C SER A 363 -10.07 20.16 -15.03
N GLY A 364 -10.50 18.91 -15.18
CA GLY A 364 -11.33 18.45 -16.29
C GLY A 364 -12.77 18.97 -16.24
N LYS A 365 -13.46 18.90 -17.39
CA LYS A 365 -14.90 19.18 -17.48
C LYS A 365 -15.73 17.99 -16.98
N LEU A 366 -16.96 18.28 -16.57
CA LEU A 366 -17.97 17.25 -16.35
C LEU A 366 -18.29 16.55 -17.67
N PHE A 367 -18.36 15.21 -17.63
CA PHE A 367 -18.70 14.37 -18.76
C PHE A 367 -19.61 13.25 -18.28
N LYS A 368 -20.83 13.20 -18.83
CA LYS A 368 -21.89 12.25 -18.44
C LYS A 368 -21.97 12.07 -16.90
N PRO A 369 -22.24 13.17 -16.16
CA PRO A 369 -22.27 13.10 -14.71
C PRO A 369 -23.35 12.13 -14.23
N ASN A 370 -23.10 11.49 -13.09
CA ASN A 370 -24.06 10.64 -12.40
C ASN A 370 -25.23 11.46 -11.82
N SER A 371 -26.13 10.79 -11.09
CA SER A 371 -27.31 11.42 -10.46
C SER A 371 -26.97 12.55 -9.49
N TYR A 372 -25.72 12.66 -9.02
CA TYR A 372 -25.25 13.71 -8.13
C TYR A 372 -24.53 14.85 -8.87
N GLY A 373 -24.48 14.83 -10.20
CA GLY A 373 -23.80 15.87 -10.99
C GLY A 373 -22.28 15.73 -11.01
N LEU A 374 -21.74 14.52 -10.81
CA LEU A 374 -20.30 14.22 -10.67
C LEU A 374 -19.87 13.21 -11.73
N ASN A 375 -18.63 13.30 -12.24
CA ASN A 375 -18.06 12.20 -13.02
C ASN A 375 -17.87 10.98 -12.10
N GLU A 376 -18.20 9.79 -12.59
CA GLU A 376 -18.24 8.59 -11.76
C GLU A 376 -16.87 8.23 -11.17
N ASN A 377 -15.79 8.32 -11.96
CA ASN A 377 -14.43 8.10 -11.47
C ASN A 377 -14.04 9.07 -10.33
N HIS A 378 -14.34 10.36 -10.47
CA HIS A 378 -14.03 11.36 -9.44
C HIS A 378 -14.84 11.09 -8.16
N TYR A 379 -16.08 10.65 -8.31
CA TYR A 379 -16.94 10.27 -7.19
C TYR A 379 -16.39 9.05 -6.44
N ILE A 380 -16.00 7.99 -7.16
CA ILE A 380 -15.39 6.79 -6.55
C ILE A 380 -14.07 7.14 -5.85
N GLN A 381 -13.21 7.96 -6.46
CA GLN A 381 -11.98 8.44 -5.85
C GLN A 381 -12.22 9.12 -4.51
N THR A 382 -13.21 10.03 -4.45
CA THR A 382 -13.56 10.73 -3.21
C THR A 382 -14.11 9.79 -2.14
N LEU A 383 -14.93 8.80 -2.53
CA LEU A 383 -15.46 7.80 -1.60
C LEU A 383 -14.40 6.83 -1.07
N LEU A 384 -13.35 6.56 -1.84
CA LEU A 384 -12.20 5.78 -1.38
C LEU A 384 -11.35 6.60 -0.40
N TYR A 385 -11.17 7.90 -0.62
CA TYR A 385 -10.54 8.77 0.38
C TYR A 385 -11.32 8.82 1.69
N ASP A 386 -12.65 8.89 1.61
CA ASP A 386 -13.53 8.76 2.78
C ASP A 386 -13.28 7.46 3.57
N LEU A 387 -13.09 6.31 2.89
CA LEU A 387 -12.72 5.05 3.56
C LEU A 387 -11.35 5.13 4.24
N MET A 388 -10.36 5.76 3.60
CA MET A 388 -9.02 5.89 4.19
C MET A 388 -9.08 6.73 5.46
N ILE A 389 -9.75 7.88 5.43
CA ILE A 389 -9.90 8.73 6.61
C ILE A 389 -10.72 8.04 7.70
N GLU A 390 -11.77 7.29 7.34
CA GLU A 390 -12.52 6.46 8.30
C GLU A 390 -11.61 5.44 9.02
N SER A 391 -10.62 4.87 8.33
CA SER A 391 -9.66 3.93 8.94
C SER A 391 -8.66 4.59 9.88
N VAL A 392 -8.36 5.87 9.65
CA VAL A 392 -7.42 6.66 10.47
C VAL A 392 -8.09 7.16 11.75
N LEU A 393 -9.30 7.72 11.63
CA LEU A 393 -9.97 8.42 12.75
C LEU A 393 -10.66 7.48 13.75
N GLU A 394 -10.89 6.20 13.41
CA GLU A 394 -11.49 5.12 14.24
C GLU A 394 -12.82 5.44 14.97
N SER A 395 -13.39 6.62 14.75
CA SER A 395 -14.55 7.17 15.43
C SER A 395 -15.72 7.33 14.45
N GLN A 396 -16.91 7.65 14.97
CA GLN A 396 -18.09 7.93 14.13
C GLN A 396 -18.04 9.33 13.51
N THR A 397 -16.83 9.89 13.30
CA THR A 397 -16.61 11.22 12.74
C THR A 397 -17.49 11.44 11.53
N LYS A 398 -18.18 12.57 11.51
CA LYS A 398 -18.96 12.97 10.34
C LYS A 398 -17.98 13.37 9.22
N SER A 399 -18.01 12.64 8.12
CA SER A 399 -17.20 12.94 6.94
C SER A 399 -18.05 13.61 5.86
N ASN A 400 -17.68 14.84 5.49
CA ASN A 400 -18.24 15.55 4.35
C ASN A 400 -17.26 15.50 3.19
N ASN A 401 -17.76 15.12 2.02
CA ASN A 401 -16.93 14.89 0.85
C ASN A 401 -17.33 15.87 -0.26
N TYR A 402 -16.35 16.48 -0.90
CA TYR A 402 -16.57 17.47 -1.97
C TYR A 402 -15.61 17.22 -3.14
N ILE A 403 -16.07 17.58 -4.33
CA ILE A 403 -15.26 17.61 -5.55
C ILE A 403 -15.29 19.04 -6.10
N LEU A 404 -14.12 19.63 -6.26
CA LEU A 404 -13.93 20.96 -6.81
C LEU A 404 -13.58 20.87 -8.31
N TYR A 405 -14.55 21.18 -9.16
CA TYR A 405 -14.33 21.35 -10.60
C TYR A 405 -13.89 22.79 -10.89
N SER A 406 -12.58 23.03 -10.87
CA SER A 406 -11.99 24.38 -11.03
C SER A 406 -12.25 25.02 -12.40
N ALA A 407 -12.62 24.24 -13.41
CA ALA A 407 -13.02 24.76 -14.72
C ALA A 407 -14.40 25.46 -14.69
N LEU A 408 -15.23 25.22 -13.68
CA LEU A 408 -16.59 25.77 -13.59
C LEU A 408 -16.57 27.15 -12.93
N PRO A 409 -17.20 28.17 -13.57
CA PRO A 409 -17.18 29.55 -13.06
C PRO A 409 -17.99 29.73 -11.77
N SER A 410 -19.07 28.95 -11.60
CA SER A 410 -19.95 28.94 -10.44
C SER A 410 -20.32 27.51 -10.06
N GLU A 411 -20.64 27.27 -8.78
CA GLU A 411 -21.06 25.96 -8.27
C GLU A 411 -20.08 24.80 -8.60
N GLY A 412 -18.79 25.14 -8.65
CA GLY A 412 -17.70 24.21 -8.94
C GLY A 412 -17.39 23.27 -7.79
N LEU A 413 -17.62 23.70 -6.54
CA LEU A 413 -17.49 22.88 -5.34
C LEU A 413 -18.79 22.08 -5.13
N LYS A 414 -18.76 20.78 -5.42
CA LYS A 414 -19.94 19.91 -5.40
C LYS A 414 -19.84 18.87 -4.29
N TYR A 415 -20.94 18.67 -3.57
CA TYR A 415 -21.03 17.65 -2.52
C TYR A 415 -21.09 16.23 -3.13
N ALA A 416 -20.31 15.32 -2.56
CA ALA A 416 -20.24 13.91 -2.93
C ALA A 416 -20.81 13.05 -1.79
N PRO A 417 -22.07 12.60 -1.86
CA PRO A 417 -22.69 11.88 -0.75
C PRO A 417 -22.00 10.54 -0.48
N LYS A 418 -21.82 10.18 0.80
CA LYS A 418 -21.28 8.86 1.17
C LYS A 418 -22.27 7.74 0.85
N VAL A 419 -21.90 6.83 -0.06
CA VAL A 419 -22.71 5.65 -0.42
C VAL A 419 -21.91 4.37 -0.24
N ARG A 420 -22.24 3.59 0.81
CA ARG A 420 -21.49 2.37 1.18
C ARG A 420 -21.48 1.32 0.05
N ALA A 421 -22.56 1.20 -0.70
CA ALA A 421 -22.62 0.28 -1.85
C ALA A 421 -21.57 0.59 -2.92
N LYS A 422 -21.26 1.87 -3.15
CA LYS A 422 -20.22 2.32 -4.10
C LYS A 422 -18.82 2.07 -3.55
N GLN A 423 -18.63 2.22 -2.24
CA GLN A 423 -17.40 1.81 -1.55
C GLN A 423 -17.14 0.30 -1.71
N TYR A 424 -18.17 -0.55 -1.56
CA TYR A 424 -18.04 -1.99 -1.84
C TYR A 424 -17.74 -2.30 -3.31
N GLU A 425 -18.36 -1.58 -4.25
CA GLU A 425 -18.05 -1.73 -5.69
C GLU A 425 -16.58 -1.40 -5.99
N ALA A 426 -16.04 -0.36 -5.35
CA ALA A 426 -14.62 0.00 -5.47
C ALA A 426 -13.69 -1.07 -4.86
N LEU A 427 -14.02 -1.62 -3.69
CA LEU A 427 -13.25 -2.72 -3.09
C LEU A 427 -13.30 -4.00 -3.94
N PHE A 428 -14.42 -4.26 -4.62
CA PHE A 428 -14.55 -5.38 -5.55
C PHE A 428 -13.55 -5.23 -6.71
N VAL A 429 -13.52 -4.05 -7.34
CA VAL A 429 -12.57 -3.73 -8.42
C VAL A 429 -11.12 -3.77 -7.92
N ARG A 430 -10.86 -3.33 -6.70
CA ARG A 430 -9.53 -3.43 -6.07
C ARG A 430 -9.06 -4.89 -5.96
N ASN A 431 -9.96 -5.83 -5.63
CA ASN A 431 -9.62 -7.25 -5.64
C ASN A 431 -9.39 -7.79 -7.06
N ASP A 432 -10.15 -7.32 -8.06
CA ASP A 432 -9.89 -7.68 -9.47
C ASP A 432 -8.50 -7.18 -9.94
N ILE A 433 -8.10 -5.97 -9.53
CA ILE A 433 -6.77 -5.44 -9.82
C ILE A 433 -5.70 -6.36 -9.22
N LEU A 434 -5.87 -6.81 -7.98
CA LEU A 434 -4.92 -7.72 -7.36
C LEU A 434 -4.87 -9.08 -8.07
N MET A 435 -6.00 -9.57 -8.59
CA MET A 435 -6.01 -10.76 -9.44
C MET A 435 -5.26 -10.55 -10.75
N ILE A 436 -5.38 -9.37 -11.37
CA ILE A 436 -4.59 -9.01 -12.56
C ILE A 436 -3.10 -9.02 -12.22
N GLU A 437 -2.70 -8.41 -11.10
CA GLU A 437 -1.30 -8.42 -10.63
C GLU A 437 -0.77 -9.85 -10.39
N HIS A 438 -1.56 -10.68 -9.73
CA HIS A 438 -1.20 -12.08 -9.51
C HIS A 438 -1.01 -12.83 -10.83
N MET A 439 -1.91 -12.67 -11.79
CA MET A 439 -1.78 -13.32 -13.10
C MET A 439 -0.59 -12.77 -13.89
N LEU A 440 -0.31 -11.46 -13.82
CA LEU A 440 0.86 -10.84 -14.44
C LEU A 440 2.17 -11.44 -13.92
N CYS A 441 2.26 -11.80 -12.64
CA CYS A 441 3.44 -12.46 -12.07
C CYS A 441 3.73 -13.85 -12.68
N HIS A 442 2.79 -14.42 -13.44
CA HIS A 442 2.84 -15.76 -13.99
C HIS A 442 2.56 -15.79 -15.51
N THR A 443 2.70 -14.67 -16.23
CA THR A 443 2.47 -14.65 -17.70
C THR A 443 3.49 -15.47 -18.50
N ASP A 444 4.56 -15.93 -17.86
CA ASP A 444 5.52 -16.92 -18.38
C ASP A 444 5.02 -18.38 -18.25
N ASP A 445 3.93 -18.62 -17.54
CA ASP A 445 3.21 -19.91 -17.51
C ASP A 445 2.03 -19.86 -18.51
N HIS A 446 1.99 -20.86 -19.40
CA HIS A 446 0.94 -21.06 -20.40
C HIS A 446 -0.49 -20.99 -19.83
N LYS A 447 -0.69 -21.33 -18.55
CA LYS A 447 -1.98 -21.20 -17.86
C LYS A 447 -2.51 -19.76 -17.86
N TYR A 448 -1.65 -18.76 -17.90
CA TYR A 448 -2.02 -17.34 -17.80
C TYR A 448 -1.82 -16.55 -19.11
N ASN A 449 -1.39 -17.20 -20.20
CA ASN A 449 -1.18 -16.56 -21.50
C ASN A 449 -2.40 -15.79 -22.01
N PHE A 450 -3.62 -16.23 -21.65
CA PHE A 450 -4.87 -15.59 -22.03
C PHE A 450 -5.05 -14.16 -21.48
N LEU A 451 -4.27 -13.75 -20.47
CA LEU A 451 -4.41 -12.43 -19.84
C LEU A 451 -4.14 -11.31 -20.85
N ILE A 452 -3.09 -11.45 -21.67
CA ILE A 452 -2.73 -10.44 -22.67
C ILE A 452 -3.82 -10.33 -23.75
N ASP A 453 -4.49 -11.45 -24.08
CA ASP A 453 -5.63 -11.47 -25.00
C ASP A 453 -6.86 -10.71 -24.49
N LYS A 454 -6.90 -10.36 -23.19
CA LYS A 454 -7.94 -9.48 -22.64
C LYS A 454 -7.76 -8.02 -23.07
N ILE A 455 -6.59 -7.64 -23.57
CA ILE A 455 -6.31 -6.32 -24.16
C ILE A 455 -6.81 -6.32 -25.60
N ASP A 456 -8.13 -6.49 -25.73
CA ASP A 456 -8.84 -6.52 -27.01
C ASP A 456 -9.68 -5.23 -27.14
N PRO A 457 -9.33 -4.33 -28.08
CA PRO A 457 -10.03 -3.05 -28.22
C PRO A 457 -11.51 -3.19 -28.57
N GLU A 458 -11.94 -4.32 -29.15
CA GLU A 458 -13.35 -4.57 -29.49
C GLU A 458 -14.19 -4.97 -28.27
N LYS A 459 -13.55 -5.55 -27.24
CA LYS A 459 -14.20 -5.96 -25.98
C LYS A 459 -14.23 -4.87 -24.92
N ILE A 460 -13.55 -3.74 -25.15
CA ILE A 460 -13.53 -2.61 -24.21
C ILE A 460 -14.87 -1.85 -24.32
N PRO A 461 -15.55 -1.57 -23.18
CA PRO A 461 -16.81 -0.83 -23.21
C PRO A 461 -16.65 0.56 -23.82
N LYS A 462 -17.63 1.01 -24.61
CA LYS A 462 -17.60 2.28 -25.36
C LYS A 462 -17.38 3.53 -24.50
N GLY A 463 -17.65 3.47 -23.19
CA GLY A 463 -17.38 4.56 -22.24
C GLY A 463 -15.89 4.79 -21.97
N PHE A 464 -15.03 3.78 -22.22
CA PHE A 464 -13.59 3.81 -21.95
C PHE A 464 -12.80 4.15 -23.22
N THR A 465 -13.06 5.32 -23.80
CA THR A 465 -12.48 5.73 -25.11
C THR A 465 -10.95 5.80 -25.11
N PHE A 466 -10.34 6.34 -24.04
CA PHE A 466 -8.89 6.41 -23.90
C PHE A 466 -8.28 5.00 -23.76
N THR A 467 -8.86 4.16 -22.90
CA THR A 467 -8.44 2.75 -22.75
C THR A 467 -8.57 2.00 -24.07
N GLN A 468 -9.64 2.22 -24.85
CA GLN A 468 -9.81 1.58 -26.16
C GLN A 468 -8.72 2.02 -27.15
N ARG A 469 -8.37 3.31 -27.18
CA ARG A 469 -7.28 3.84 -27.99
C ARG A 469 -5.95 3.17 -27.61
N ASP A 470 -5.66 3.10 -26.32
CA ASP A 470 -4.37 2.60 -25.82
C ASP A 470 -4.27 1.07 -26.02
N ALA A 471 -5.35 0.33 -25.79
CA ALA A 471 -5.45 -1.09 -26.11
C ALA A 471 -5.30 -1.35 -27.60
N LYS A 472 -5.85 -0.50 -28.47
CA LYS A 472 -5.66 -0.63 -29.93
C LYS A 472 -4.18 -0.50 -30.30
N ARG A 473 -3.46 0.46 -29.73
CA ARG A 473 -2.01 0.61 -29.96
C ARG A 473 -1.25 -0.62 -29.48
N PHE A 474 -1.53 -1.07 -28.26
CA PHE A 474 -0.92 -2.29 -27.72
C PHE A 474 -1.19 -3.50 -28.61
N HIS A 475 -2.45 -3.74 -28.97
CA HIS A 475 -2.85 -4.86 -29.80
C HIS A 475 -2.15 -4.85 -31.17
N GLN A 476 -2.01 -3.67 -31.79
CA GLN A 476 -1.31 -3.51 -33.07
C GLN A 476 0.20 -3.77 -32.98
N ALA A 477 0.84 -3.47 -31.85
CA ALA A 477 2.25 -3.77 -31.63
C ALA A 477 2.43 -5.26 -31.34
N TYR A 478 1.65 -5.79 -30.39
CA TYR A 478 1.75 -7.17 -29.90
C TYR A 478 1.43 -8.22 -30.98
N SER A 479 0.41 -8.00 -31.81
CA SER A 479 -0.01 -8.93 -32.87
C SER A 479 1.03 -9.15 -33.99
N LYS A 480 2.06 -8.31 -34.06
CA LYS A 480 3.14 -8.41 -35.05
C LYS A 480 4.35 -9.21 -34.56
N LEU A 481 4.37 -9.57 -33.28
CA LEU A 481 5.51 -10.24 -32.68
C LEU A 481 5.60 -11.69 -33.16
N LYS A 482 6.83 -12.15 -33.35
CA LYS A 482 7.16 -13.58 -33.55
C LYS A 482 7.08 -14.31 -32.20
N ASP A 483 6.92 -15.64 -32.22
CA ASP A 483 6.72 -16.45 -31.00
C ASP A 483 7.83 -16.26 -29.94
N TYR A 484 9.09 -16.10 -30.36
CA TYR A 484 10.20 -15.84 -29.43
C TYR A 484 10.17 -14.43 -28.84
N GLU A 485 9.68 -13.44 -29.59
CA GLU A 485 9.50 -12.06 -29.11
C GLU A 485 8.34 -11.98 -28.12
N VAL A 486 7.26 -12.74 -28.36
CA VAL A 486 6.16 -12.94 -27.40
C VAL A 486 6.69 -13.57 -26.12
N SER A 487 7.50 -14.63 -26.23
CA SER A 487 8.10 -15.31 -25.09
C SER A 487 9.00 -14.37 -24.29
N TYR A 488 9.85 -13.58 -24.96
CA TYR A 488 10.67 -12.55 -24.31
C TYR A 488 9.82 -11.52 -23.58
N PHE A 489 8.81 -10.94 -24.25
CA PHE A 489 7.94 -9.94 -23.65
C PHE A 489 7.21 -10.47 -22.43
N GLN A 490 6.57 -11.65 -22.52
CA GLN A 490 5.82 -12.26 -21.43
C GLN A 490 6.72 -12.61 -20.23
N ALA A 491 7.93 -13.10 -20.48
CA ALA A 491 8.90 -13.40 -19.43
C ALA A 491 9.33 -12.14 -18.67
N PHE A 492 9.61 -11.04 -19.37
CA PHE A 492 9.98 -9.77 -18.73
C PHE A 492 8.79 -9.08 -18.06
N VAL A 493 7.58 -9.16 -18.62
CA VAL A 493 6.36 -8.71 -17.93
C VAL A 493 6.19 -9.46 -16.61
N ALA A 494 6.37 -10.79 -16.62
CA ALA A 494 6.27 -11.61 -15.42
C ALA A 494 7.35 -11.26 -14.39
N PHE A 495 8.61 -11.12 -14.84
CA PHE A 495 9.72 -10.70 -14.00
C PHE A 495 9.48 -9.35 -13.33
N VAL A 496 9.17 -8.30 -14.11
CA VAL A 496 8.90 -6.95 -13.59
C VAL A 496 7.69 -6.97 -12.65
N SER A 497 6.67 -7.78 -12.94
CA SER A 497 5.48 -7.90 -12.09
C SER A 497 5.77 -8.60 -10.77
N ARG A 498 6.65 -9.62 -10.74
CA ARG A 498 7.12 -10.25 -9.50
C ARG A 498 7.93 -9.28 -8.66
N GLU A 499 8.86 -8.53 -9.26
CA GLU A 499 9.63 -7.50 -8.55
C GLU A 499 8.72 -6.39 -8.01
N TYR A 500 7.73 -5.95 -8.78
CA TYR A 500 6.72 -5.01 -8.32
C TYR A 500 5.94 -5.58 -7.13
N TYR A 501 5.50 -6.83 -7.21
CA TYR A 501 4.76 -7.48 -6.13
C TYR A 501 5.58 -7.61 -4.85
N LEU A 502 6.83 -8.07 -4.96
CA LEU A 502 7.79 -8.14 -3.85
C LEU A 502 8.11 -6.77 -3.27
N SER A 503 8.18 -5.71 -4.09
CA SER A 503 8.36 -4.35 -3.59
C SER A 503 7.21 -3.88 -2.69
N LYS A 504 6.00 -4.42 -2.89
CA LYS A 504 4.80 -4.04 -2.13
C LYS A 504 4.68 -4.79 -0.83
N VAL A 505 4.69 -6.11 -0.90
CA VAL A 505 4.40 -6.98 0.27
C VAL A 505 5.59 -7.82 0.69
N GLY A 506 6.61 -7.92 -0.15
CA GLY A 506 7.80 -8.70 0.12
C GLY A 506 7.54 -10.17 0.40
N GLU A 507 8.47 -10.75 1.13
CA GLU A 507 8.35 -12.06 1.74
C GLU A 507 8.71 -11.92 3.21
N GLN A 508 7.92 -12.50 4.09
CA GLN A 508 8.18 -12.48 5.52
C GLN A 508 9.40 -13.33 5.83
N GLY A 509 10.30 -12.81 6.66
CA GLY A 509 11.49 -13.55 7.07
C GLY A 509 12.55 -12.62 7.64
N LEU A 510 13.51 -13.17 8.37
CA LEU A 510 14.55 -12.42 9.05
C LEU A 510 15.56 -11.81 8.08
N TYR A 511 15.85 -12.51 6.99
CA TYR A 511 16.76 -12.07 5.93
C TYR A 511 16.04 -11.56 4.68
N SER A 512 14.70 -11.46 4.74
CA SER A 512 13.88 -10.94 3.65
C SER A 512 13.26 -9.60 4.05
N THR A 513 12.79 -8.86 3.06
CA THR A 513 12.14 -7.57 3.27
C THR A 513 10.66 -7.71 2.99
N ASN A 514 9.78 -7.23 3.88
CA ASN A 514 8.33 -7.13 3.63
C ASN A 514 7.94 -6.02 2.64
N GLY A 515 8.88 -5.58 1.78
CA GLY A 515 8.68 -4.46 0.87
C GLY A 515 8.16 -3.21 1.60
N MET A 516 7.23 -2.49 0.98
CA MET A 516 6.51 -1.37 1.56
C MET A 516 5.71 -1.76 2.82
N ALA A 517 5.17 -2.98 2.89
CA ALA A 517 4.38 -3.43 4.05
C ALA A 517 5.20 -3.53 5.34
N SER A 518 6.54 -3.55 5.26
CA SER A 518 7.42 -3.44 6.42
C SER A 518 7.10 -2.23 7.32
N LEU A 519 6.59 -1.15 6.74
CA LEU A 519 6.18 0.06 7.47
C LEU A 519 5.19 -0.24 8.61
N TRP A 520 4.25 -1.18 8.44
CA TRP A 520 3.25 -1.52 9.47
C TRP A 520 3.30 -2.98 9.95
N LEU A 521 4.06 -3.85 9.28
CA LEU A 521 4.23 -5.24 9.67
C LEU A 521 5.44 -5.47 10.56
N ASN A 522 6.54 -4.73 10.37
CA ASN A 522 7.75 -4.90 11.15
C ASN A 522 7.68 -4.08 12.44
N SER A 523 8.20 -4.65 13.52
CA SER A 523 8.46 -3.95 14.77
C SER A 523 9.54 -2.87 14.61
N ILE A 524 9.62 -1.93 15.56
CA ILE A 524 10.66 -0.89 15.54
C ILE A 524 12.04 -1.52 15.72
N GLU A 525 12.13 -2.57 16.53
CA GLU A 525 13.33 -3.35 16.80
C GLU A 525 13.85 -4.03 15.52
N GLU A 526 12.98 -4.75 14.79
CA GLU A 526 13.35 -5.37 13.51
C GLU A 526 13.84 -4.32 12.51
N LYS A 527 13.22 -3.13 12.49
CA LYS A 527 13.65 -2.03 11.59
C LYS A 527 14.99 -1.44 12.01
N ASN A 528 15.25 -1.31 13.31
CA ASN A 528 16.53 -0.86 13.85
C ASN A 528 17.67 -1.84 13.50
N ASP A 529 17.44 -3.14 13.68
CA ASP A 529 18.40 -4.20 13.31
C ASP A 529 18.69 -4.23 11.80
N GLN A 530 17.69 -3.89 10.98
CA GLN A 530 17.81 -3.76 9.53
C GLN A 530 18.35 -2.39 9.07
N PHE A 531 18.65 -1.48 9.99
CA PHE A 531 19.11 -0.12 9.72
C PHE A 531 18.15 0.66 8.78
N SER A 532 16.85 0.39 8.86
CA SER A 532 15.83 0.86 7.91
C SER A 532 14.93 1.99 8.43
N ILE A 533 15.14 2.44 9.67
CA ILE A 533 14.40 3.50 10.34
C ILE A 533 15.36 4.47 11.06
N PHE A 534 14.96 5.73 11.20
CA PHE A 534 15.44 6.59 12.29
C PHE A 534 14.31 6.82 13.29
N THR A 535 14.56 6.58 14.58
CA THR A 535 13.57 6.67 15.65
C THR A 535 13.75 7.91 16.52
N ASP A 536 12.65 8.33 17.14
CA ASP A 536 12.61 9.33 18.21
C ASP A 536 13.31 10.66 17.90
N LEU A 537 13.20 11.13 16.66
CA LEU A 537 13.79 12.38 16.23
C LEU A 537 12.95 13.57 16.70
N LYS A 538 13.62 14.65 17.09
CA LYS A 538 12.98 15.88 17.53
C LYS A 538 13.10 16.97 16.47
N ILE A 539 11.99 17.57 16.08
CA ILE A 539 12.02 18.75 15.20
C ILE A 539 12.70 19.90 15.95
N ILE A 540 13.76 20.45 15.36
CA ILE A 540 14.50 21.62 15.88
C ILE A 540 14.27 22.89 15.06
N GLU A 541 13.85 22.73 13.80
CA GLU A 541 13.49 23.83 12.91
C GLU A 541 12.39 23.34 11.95
N ASN A 542 11.31 24.10 11.86
CA ASN A 542 10.19 23.81 10.98
C ASN A 542 9.98 24.97 10.00
N ASN A 543 10.40 24.77 8.75
CA ASN A 543 10.12 25.66 7.63
C ASN A 543 9.17 24.97 6.64
N SER A 544 8.22 24.15 7.13
CA SER A 544 7.28 23.39 6.29
C SER A 544 6.37 24.29 5.47
N ASP A 545 6.17 25.53 5.90
CA ASP A 545 5.37 26.56 5.27
C ASP A 545 6.21 27.47 4.36
N HIS A 546 7.46 27.16 4.04
CA HIS A 546 8.26 27.92 3.08
C HIS A 546 8.09 27.40 1.64
N VAL A 547 8.46 28.21 0.64
CA VAL A 547 8.44 27.83 -0.79
C VAL A 547 9.28 26.58 -1.05
N THR A 548 10.40 26.45 -0.33
CA THR A 548 11.14 25.17 -0.23
C THR A 548 10.84 24.60 1.15
N PRO A 549 9.84 23.71 1.28
CA PRO A 549 9.38 23.26 2.59
C PRO A 549 10.39 22.27 3.19
N THR A 550 11.00 22.65 4.32
CA THR A 550 12.02 21.84 4.98
C THR A 550 11.76 21.67 6.46
N VAL A 551 12.12 20.51 7.00
CA VAL A 551 12.09 20.23 8.44
C VAL A 551 13.45 19.69 8.86
N SER A 552 14.04 20.29 9.88
CA SER A 552 15.30 19.83 10.48
C SER A 552 14.99 19.06 11.77
N LEU A 553 15.49 17.84 11.87
CA LEU A 553 15.27 16.97 13.02
C LEU A 553 16.60 16.58 13.65
N ALA A 554 16.72 16.74 14.97
CA ALA A 554 17.88 16.30 15.74
C ALA A 554 17.67 14.88 16.30
N PHE A 555 18.76 14.13 16.43
CA PHE A 555 18.76 12.86 17.15
C PHE A 555 18.62 13.11 18.65
N ALA A 556 17.61 12.52 19.28
CA ALA A 556 17.46 12.49 20.73
C ALA A 556 18.41 11.46 21.37
N ASP A 557 18.43 11.38 22.70
CA ASP A 557 19.28 10.44 23.43
C ASP A 557 18.90 8.97 23.17
N ASN A 558 17.61 8.71 22.93
CA ASN A 558 17.08 7.39 22.60
C ASN A 558 17.03 7.08 21.10
N SER A 559 17.37 8.03 20.23
CA SER A 559 17.39 7.79 18.78
C SER A 559 18.50 6.83 18.37
N ASN A 560 18.20 5.94 17.44
CA ASN A 560 19.25 5.23 16.71
C ASN A 560 20.01 6.20 15.79
N ARG A 561 21.33 6.00 15.69
CA ARG A 561 22.23 6.86 14.88
C ARG A 561 22.79 6.16 13.65
N ILE A 562 22.48 4.87 13.47
CA ILE A 562 22.97 4.06 12.35
C ILE A 562 21.78 3.73 11.47
N SER A 563 21.90 4.05 10.18
CA SER A 563 20.94 3.64 9.16
C SER A 563 21.64 3.42 7.82
N LYS A 564 20.91 2.84 6.86
CA LYS A 564 21.34 2.73 5.46
C LYS A 564 21.03 3.97 4.60
N PHE A 565 20.42 5.01 5.19
CA PHE A 565 19.96 6.20 4.49
C PHE A 565 21.10 7.07 3.95
N ARG A 566 20.85 7.73 2.83
CA ARG A 566 21.77 8.63 2.15
C ARG A 566 21.06 9.92 1.75
N VAL A 567 21.85 10.97 1.53
CA VAL A 567 21.35 12.20 0.91
C VAL A 567 20.77 11.87 -0.46
N GLY A 568 19.55 12.34 -0.74
CA GLY A 568 18.78 12.03 -1.93
C GLY A 568 17.77 10.89 -1.77
N ASP A 569 17.85 10.09 -0.69
CA ASP A 569 16.88 9.03 -0.44
C ASP A 569 15.48 9.61 -0.19
N ILE A 570 14.48 8.86 -0.65
CA ILE A 570 13.06 9.17 -0.46
C ILE A 570 12.58 8.45 0.79
N VAL A 571 11.96 9.22 1.67
CA VAL A 571 11.53 8.75 2.98
C VAL A 571 10.12 9.21 3.31
N VAL A 572 9.51 8.55 4.27
CA VAL A 572 8.28 8.97 4.94
C VAL A 572 8.63 9.46 6.35
N LEU A 573 8.12 10.65 6.70
CA LEU A 573 8.15 11.19 8.05
C LEU A 573 6.76 11.01 8.68
N TYR A 574 6.71 10.49 9.90
CA TYR A 574 5.47 10.30 10.66
C TYR A 574 5.70 10.36 12.18
N PRO A 575 4.66 10.65 12.99
CA PRO A 575 4.81 10.77 14.44
C PRO A 575 5.29 9.48 15.13
N ALA A 576 6.15 9.64 16.14
CA ALA A 576 6.51 8.61 17.08
C ALA A 576 5.52 8.62 18.26
N VAL A 577 4.57 7.69 18.23
CA VAL A 577 3.57 7.49 19.30
C VAL A 577 3.73 6.05 19.78
N ASN A 578 3.45 5.76 21.07
CA ASN A 578 3.68 4.44 21.65
C ASN A 578 2.72 3.37 21.06
N ASN A 579 3.10 2.70 19.95
CA ASN A 579 2.59 1.41 19.39
C ASN A 579 3.25 1.13 18.00
N SER A 580 3.46 -0.13 17.63
CA SER A 580 4.14 -0.56 16.40
C SER A 580 3.34 -0.35 15.09
N ARG A 581 2.03 -0.06 15.15
CA ARG A 581 1.17 0.13 13.95
C ARG A 581 0.71 1.58 13.70
N HIS A 582 1.37 2.59 14.26
CA HIS A 582 0.88 3.98 14.16
C HIS A 582 1.01 4.65 12.78
N ILE A 583 1.89 4.17 11.88
CA ILE A 583 2.02 4.81 10.56
C ILE A 583 0.70 4.83 9.77
N ILE A 584 -0.18 3.83 10.00
CA ILE A 584 -1.50 3.74 9.37
C ILE A 584 -2.58 4.55 10.10
N LYS A 585 -2.23 5.25 11.18
CA LYS A 585 -3.10 6.11 12.01
C LYS A 585 -2.78 7.59 11.92
N HIS A 586 -1.82 7.96 11.09
CA HIS A 586 -1.42 9.34 10.92
C HIS A 586 -1.26 9.72 9.45
N GLN A 587 -1.26 11.02 9.20
CA GLN A 587 -0.78 11.55 7.94
C GLN A 587 0.71 11.22 7.79
N ILE A 588 1.11 10.97 6.55
CA ILE A 588 2.47 10.64 6.19
C ILE A 588 3.05 11.75 5.32
N PHE A 589 4.25 12.23 5.68
CA PHE A 589 4.97 13.26 4.94
C PHE A 589 6.05 12.63 4.07
N LYS A 590 5.73 12.42 2.79
CA LYS A 590 6.75 12.00 1.81
C LYS A 590 7.78 13.11 1.65
N SER A 591 9.04 12.74 1.77
CA SER A 591 10.16 13.68 1.86
C SER A 591 11.40 13.14 1.16
N THR A 592 12.39 14.02 0.96
CA THR A 592 13.73 13.67 0.47
C THR A 592 14.76 14.16 1.48
N ILE A 593 15.76 13.32 1.79
CA ILE A 593 16.87 13.71 2.67
C ILE A 593 17.78 14.69 1.93
N LEU A 594 17.93 15.91 2.47
CA LEU A 594 18.83 16.95 1.95
C LEU A 594 20.19 16.93 2.67
N GLU A 595 20.18 16.70 3.97
CA GLU A 595 21.37 16.68 4.82
C GLU A 595 21.23 15.54 5.81
N LEU A 596 22.33 14.81 6.04
CA LEU A 596 22.42 13.76 7.05
C LEU A 596 23.81 13.82 7.68
N ASN A 597 23.86 14.03 8.99
CA ASN A 597 25.09 14.03 9.78
C ASN A 597 24.83 13.42 11.18
N ASN A 598 25.83 13.40 12.06
CA ASN A 598 25.72 12.76 13.38
C ASN A 598 24.78 13.49 14.36
N GLU A 599 24.41 14.74 14.07
CA GLU A 599 23.61 15.61 14.95
C GLU A 599 22.17 15.74 14.46
N LYS A 600 21.95 15.79 13.14
CA LYS A 600 20.63 16.06 12.55
C LYS A 600 20.42 15.41 11.18
N VAL A 601 19.14 15.32 10.81
CA VAL A 601 18.63 15.02 9.47
C VAL A 601 17.80 16.21 8.99
N VAL A 602 18.03 16.68 7.76
CA VAL A 602 17.21 17.72 7.14
C VAL A 602 16.41 17.11 6.00
N LEU A 603 15.10 17.25 6.07
CA LEU A 603 14.17 16.74 5.08
C LEU A 603 13.60 17.89 4.25
N ARG A 604 13.45 17.67 2.95
CA ARG A 604 12.55 18.46 2.10
C ARG A 604 11.21 17.72 1.99
N LEU A 605 10.13 18.36 2.42
CA LEU A 605 8.79 17.82 2.24
C LEU A 605 8.40 17.92 0.76
N ARG A 606 7.58 16.98 0.27
CA ARG A 606 7.03 17.09 -1.09
C ARG A 606 5.98 18.19 -1.23
N ALA A 607 5.22 18.43 -0.17
CA ALA A 607 4.15 19.42 -0.14
C ALA A 607 4.38 20.40 1.01
N ARG A 608 4.13 21.68 0.73
CA ARG A 608 4.18 22.76 1.71
C ARG A 608 3.02 22.61 2.69
N GLN A 609 3.29 22.76 3.98
CA GLN A 609 2.31 22.59 5.05
C GLN A 609 2.09 23.93 5.75
N LYS A 610 0.86 24.44 5.65
CA LYS A 610 0.46 25.72 6.25
C LYS A 610 0.09 25.58 7.73
N ASN A 611 -0.56 24.48 8.10
CA ASN A 611 -0.96 24.24 9.48
C ASN A 611 0.25 23.77 10.32
N PRO A 612 0.73 24.56 11.30
CA PRO A 612 1.85 24.16 12.15
C PRO A 612 1.45 23.08 13.18
N GLU A 613 0.17 22.99 13.56
CA GLU A 613 -0.34 22.08 14.59
C GLU A 613 -0.01 20.61 14.26
N VAL A 614 0.06 20.30 12.96
CA VAL A 614 0.39 18.99 12.44
C VAL A 614 1.75 18.48 12.93
N PHE A 615 2.70 19.41 13.11
CA PHE A 615 4.03 19.11 13.63
C PHE A 615 4.11 19.29 15.15
N GLU A 616 3.39 20.27 15.70
CA GLU A 616 3.43 20.61 17.13
C GLU A 616 2.69 19.62 18.03
N ALA A 617 1.68 18.92 17.49
CA ALA A 617 0.91 17.92 18.24
C ALA A 617 1.76 16.73 18.69
N ASN A 618 2.93 16.50 18.06
CA ASN A 618 3.78 15.35 18.31
C ASN A 618 5.20 15.78 18.68
N LYS A 619 5.73 15.21 19.77
CA LYS A 619 7.06 15.58 20.27
C LYS A 619 8.21 14.91 19.53
N MET A 620 7.96 13.69 19.04
CA MET A 620 8.96 12.80 18.48
C MET A 620 8.47 12.25 17.14
N TRP A 621 9.42 11.93 16.26
CA TRP A 621 9.16 11.57 14.88
C TRP A 621 10.03 10.40 14.43
N HIS A 622 9.51 9.65 13.47
CA HIS A 622 10.21 8.56 12.81
C HIS A 622 10.41 8.85 11.33
N ILE A 623 11.51 8.34 10.77
CA ILE A 623 11.80 8.39 9.34
C ILE A 623 12.02 6.96 8.84
N GLU A 624 11.26 6.55 7.84
CA GLU A 624 11.43 5.26 7.16
C GLU A 624 11.57 5.43 5.65
N GLY A 625 12.16 4.44 4.97
CA GLY A 625 12.28 4.45 3.51
C GLY A 625 10.92 4.34 2.80
N ASP A 626 10.74 5.08 1.72
CA ASP A 626 9.57 4.96 0.84
C ASP A 626 9.96 4.30 -0.49
N SER A 627 9.05 3.52 -1.07
CA SER A 627 9.23 2.92 -2.39
C SER A 627 8.35 3.61 -3.43
N LEU A 628 8.92 3.98 -4.58
CA LEU A 628 8.18 4.58 -5.69
C LEU A 628 7.80 3.56 -6.76
N ASP A 629 6.50 3.50 -7.08
CA ASP A 629 5.96 2.66 -8.16
C ASP A 629 6.43 3.11 -9.56
N SER A 630 6.87 4.37 -9.69
CA SER A 630 7.23 4.97 -10.98
C SER A 630 8.35 4.23 -11.70
N GLY A 631 9.28 3.60 -10.97
CA GLY A 631 10.36 2.81 -11.57
C GLY A 631 9.84 1.61 -12.36
N PHE A 632 8.85 0.89 -11.81
CA PHE A 632 8.23 -0.25 -12.48
C PHE A 632 7.41 0.18 -13.69
N ASN A 633 6.67 1.29 -13.58
CA ASN A 633 5.91 1.84 -14.70
C ASN A 633 6.81 2.21 -15.89
N GLN A 634 8.01 2.73 -15.64
CA GLN A 634 9.00 2.99 -16.68
C GLN A 634 9.51 1.68 -17.33
N GLN A 635 9.71 0.62 -16.55
CA GLN A 635 10.10 -0.69 -17.09
C GLN A 635 9.01 -1.28 -18.01
N PHE A 636 7.73 -1.23 -17.61
CA PHE A 636 6.62 -1.63 -18.49
C PHE A 636 6.53 -0.74 -19.75
N GLY A 637 6.76 0.57 -19.61
CA GLY A 637 6.88 1.48 -20.75
C GLY A 637 8.01 1.07 -21.72
N GLY A 638 9.18 0.70 -21.20
CA GLY A 638 10.29 0.19 -22.00
C GLY A 638 9.96 -1.11 -22.74
N LEU A 639 9.21 -2.01 -22.11
CA LEU A 639 8.71 -3.22 -22.77
C LEU A 639 7.69 -2.91 -23.88
N PHE A 640 6.83 -1.92 -23.67
CA PHE A 640 5.93 -1.42 -24.70
C PHE A 640 6.70 -0.82 -25.89
N GLU A 641 7.69 0.03 -25.62
CA GLU A 641 8.53 0.62 -26.68
C GLU A 641 9.29 -0.47 -27.46
N PHE A 642 9.79 -1.50 -26.78
CA PHE A 642 10.41 -2.65 -27.43
C PHE A 642 9.45 -3.33 -28.44
N ILE A 643 8.22 -3.68 -28.03
CA ILE A 643 7.28 -4.35 -28.95
C ILE A 643 6.79 -3.42 -30.08
N ASN A 644 6.79 -2.10 -29.84
CA ASN A 644 6.38 -1.10 -30.81
C ASN A 644 7.51 -0.68 -31.78
N SER A 645 8.76 -1.10 -31.52
CA SER A 645 9.93 -0.78 -32.35
C SER A 645 9.94 -1.49 -33.70
N THR A 646 10.96 -1.21 -34.53
CA THR A 646 11.15 -1.90 -35.82
C THR A 646 11.62 -3.34 -35.61
N GLN A 647 11.37 -4.21 -36.59
CA GLN A 647 11.85 -5.60 -36.54
C GLN A 647 13.38 -5.66 -36.41
N GLU A 648 14.10 -4.81 -37.14
CA GLU A 648 15.57 -4.68 -37.08
C GLU A 648 16.05 -4.35 -35.65
N TYR A 649 15.42 -3.39 -34.98
CA TYR A 649 15.78 -3.04 -33.61
C TYR A 649 15.61 -4.23 -32.66
N ARG A 650 14.48 -4.95 -32.77
CA ARG A 650 14.23 -6.14 -31.94
C ARG A 650 15.18 -7.29 -32.25
N ASP A 651 15.49 -7.54 -33.51
CA ASP A 651 16.39 -8.62 -33.91
C ASP A 651 17.83 -8.34 -33.43
N ILE A 652 18.30 -7.08 -33.48
CA ILE A 652 19.59 -6.69 -32.89
C ILE A 652 19.55 -6.85 -31.36
N TRP A 653 18.49 -6.34 -30.71
CA TRP A 653 18.35 -6.39 -29.24
C TRP A 653 18.36 -7.82 -28.71
N LEU A 654 17.70 -8.74 -29.42
CA LEU A 654 17.61 -10.16 -29.07
C LEU A 654 18.83 -10.97 -29.54
N GLY A 655 19.81 -10.34 -30.19
CA GLY A 655 21.01 -11.01 -30.71
C GLY A 655 20.74 -11.97 -31.88
N ILE A 656 19.61 -11.79 -32.57
CA ILE A 656 19.28 -12.50 -33.81
C ILE A 656 20.12 -11.93 -34.97
N GLU A 657 20.30 -10.61 -34.98
CA GLU A 657 21.18 -9.90 -35.91
C GLU A 657 22.33 -9.23 -35.14
N PRO A 658 23.58 -9.26 -35.65
CA PRO A 658 24.68 -8.53 -35.04
C PRO A 658 24.52 -7.02 -35.24
N PRO A 659 25.05 -6.17 -34.34
CA PRO A 659 25.09 -4.73 -34.58
C PRO A 659 25.91 -4.44 -35.86
N GLY A 660 25.47 -3.43 -36.62
CA GLY A 660 26.17 -2.99 -37.84
C GLY A 660 27.62 -2.56 -37.57
N GLN A 661 28.45 -2.56 -38.62
CA GLN A 661 29.82 -2.07 -38.50
C GLN A 661 29.80 -0.57 -38.14
N PRO A 662 30.69 -0.10 -37.24
CA PRO A 662 30.79 1.31 -36.92
C PRO A 662 31.08 2.09 -38.19
N LEU A 663 30.33 3.18 -38.42
CA LEU A 663 30.60 4.10 -39.52
C LEU A 663 32.04 4.61 -39.37
N SER A 664 32.88 4.36 -40.36
CA SER A 664 34.21 4.95 -40.43
C SER A 664 34.04 6.46 -40.51
N ILE A 665 34.36 7.17 -39.43
CA ILE A 665 34.42 8.62 -39.43
C ILE A 665 35.61 8.98 -40.32
N GLU A 666 35.35 9.41 -41.56
CA GLU A 666 36.39 10.02 -42.39
C GLU A 666 36.86 11.30 -41.68
N SER A 667 38.16 11.34 -41.39
CA SER A 667 38.87 12.38 -40.63
C SER A 667 38.97 13.71 -41.37
#